data_AF-Q1Z0F1-F1
#
_entry.id   AF-Q1Z0F1-F1
#
_cell.length_a   1.000
_cell.length_b   1.000
_cell.length_c   1.000
_cell.angle_alpha   90.00
_cell.angle_beta   90.00
_cell.angle_gamma   90.00
#
_symmetry.space_group_name_H-M   'P 1'
#
loop_
_entity.id
_entity.type
_entity.pdbx_description
1 polymer ?
#
loop_
_entity_poly.entity_id
_entity_poly.type
_entity_poly.pdbx_seq_one_letter_code
_entity_poly.pdbx_strand_id
1 'polypeptide(L)'
;MNRLAQAPYNEQLYVKGTFNGWGDDTPMSYLGEGCYQAVICLSADQHSFKITDQQGSELLTFSADKYKAVACAVDQVQSLMTAKGIGNDLTFLAPSTGLYTVTLTVIDTQPSLLISFGGENNDAEPDRELIQAEFVIQSKTGTLLAKIKPVLKPKDLFEQLAIQASESTPFVFGDNVDGYYEGATHGFVAAGKYRHKQGWYLGTFASFVDGAINNKNDAQSAEILPYGVTHYYPNQALDTMMLFSQQRASALTVSSENAATLAIAPQLNLAINASSVKVFDNGMVYALDSSLRQENTPSFIAICANKSFRFREETFTEVPALKEVMHLSGSHVKPVIETSQKETSFTVYLAFAETEEQAIKQANALLEQDGYTLHQQQTYDMLTQSYLWTSDLEYNRALMWAKASGKVFVSNEFGKGIWAGLPWFKDCWGRDSFIALPGITLVNGDFDDAKTIIDNFASMQLTDDQSLNYGRIPNRVTSLTNIIYNTTDGTPWMVREVWDYLRYSGDLDYAKTIYPIVQTYIDGIEKNYLDQYGLMTHRDPDTWMDAKLEGKVPWSARGNRANDIQALWYTSLKVAIELARLNQDQASALRYRAMADKVQFSFQKMFWDEQTEMLADRLKEDDSRDLQVRPNQLMTLTVPFDGGLVDKLIGAKVVKNAVSELLYPWGITSLSQYDPDFHPFHANRDEYHKDAAYHNGTIWGWNAGFTVSSLVKYGYADFAYELTKNLSQQILSIGHRGAMSENLDAFLSTEGGLTTTGTYAQAWSVSEFTRNGYQDYMGFSPNLLADKVTLAPCLPSSWLSAQAVLCFGNNNALNVSFERAVNGAENYQLSYRHVSGEQLELVLFADDKAKYQLNLELGKQVVTVSFDPIKAVAEVNGKRVGLICVQPSYQAQIGELQFAQPDLELDFRVLKNQHVLQRQVESKGFAKATD
;
A
#
# COMPACT_ATOMS: atom_id res chain seq x y z
N MET A 1 51.21 -31.17 6.75
CA MET A 1 50.08 -30.97 7.67
C MET A 1 49.04 -30.16 6.93
N ASN A 2 48.01 -30.80 6.40
CA ASN A 2 46.87 -30.15 5.76
C ASN A 2 46.07 -29.39 6.83
N ARG A 3 46.21 -28.07 6.88
CA ARG A 3 45.18 -27.22 7.48
C ARG A 3 44.13 -26.98 6.40
N LEU A 4 43.14 -27.86 6.28
CA LEU A 4 41.80 -27.37 5.95
C LEU A 4 41.43 -26.48 7.14
N ALA A 5 41.75 -25.19 7.03
CA ALA A 5 41.51 -24.24 8.09
C ALA A 5 40.02 -24.20 8.38
N GLN A 6 39.67 -24.45 9.64
CA GLN A 6 38.31 -24.30 10.15
C GLN A 6 37.73 -22.97 9.65
N ALA A 7 36.49 -22.99 9.16
CA ALA A 7 35.82 -21.79 8.68
C ALA A 7 35.87 -20.70 9.76
N PRO A 8 36.16 -19.42 9.40
CA PRO A 8 36.17 -18.32 10.36
C PRO A 8 34.89 -18.18 11.19
N TYR A 9 33.76 -18.65 10.67
CA TYR A 9 32.45 -18.62 11.29
C TYR A 9 31.81 -20.01 11.18
N ASN A 10 31.04 -20.41 12.19
CA ASN A 10 30.33 -21.70 12.16
C ASN A 10 28.95 -21.55 11.52
N GLU A 11 28.40 -20.34 11.55
CA GLU A 11 27.12 -19.95 11.01
C GLU A 11 27.19 -19.83 9.48
N GLN A 12 26.11 -20.21 8.81
CA GLN A 12 25.97 -20.00 7.36
C GLN A 12 25.84 -18.51 7.08
N LEU A 13 26.70 -17.99 6.20
CA LEU A 13 26.61 -16.62 5.70
C LEU A 13 25.80 -16.57 4.40
N TYR A 14 25.11 -15.46 4.20
CA TYR A 14 24.26 -15.18 3.06
C TYR A 14 24.59 -13.82 2.46
N VAL A 15 24.46 -13.69 1.15
CA VAL A 15 24.40 -12.37 0.49
C VAL A 15 22.94 -11.95 0.45
N LYS A 16 22.52 -10.99 1.27
CA LYS A 16 21.14 -10.53 1.38
C LYS A 16 21.01 -9.16 0.76
N GLY A 17 20.07 -8.95 -0.16
CA GLY A 17 19.92 -7.66 -0.82
C GLY A 17 18.63 -7.51 -1.61
N THR A 18 18.49 -6.36 -2.26
CA THR A 18 17.38 -5.99 -3.15
C THR A 18 17.03 -7.10 -4.15
N PHE A 19 18.02 -7.71 -4.81
CA PHE A 19 17.82 -8.81 -5.76
C PHE A 19 17.23 -10.10 -5.17
N ASN A 20 17.32 -10.34 -3.86
CA ASN A 20 16.66 -11.47 -3.19
C ASN A 20 15.70 -11.03 -2.07
N GLY A 21 15.34 -9.74 -2.01
CA GLY A 21 14.43 -9.19 -1.01
C GLY A 21 14.92 -9.40 0.41
N TRP A 22 16.25 -9.39 0.59
CA TRP A 22 16.92 -9.54 1.88
C TRP A 22 16.67 -10.89 2.57
N GLY A 23 16.32 -11.92 1.79
CA GLY A 23 16.10 -13.29 2.26
C GLY A 23 17.37 -14.15 2.34
N ASP A 24 17.20 -15.41 2.72
CA ASP A 24 18.28 -16.41 2.91
C ASP A 24 18.62 -17.19 1.62
N ASP A 25 18.11 -16.76 0.46
CA ASP A 25 18.14 -17.56 -0.79
C ASP A 25 19.50 -17.57 -1.50
N THR A 26 20.55 -17.02 -0.88
CA THR A 26 21.88 -16.87 -1.48
C THR A 26 22.97 -17.22 -0.46
N PRO A 27 23.06 -18.50 -0.06
CA PRO A 27 24.09 -18.96 0.87
C PRO A 27 25.47 -18.89 0.23
N MET A 28 26.46 -18.48 1.03
CA MET A 28 27.86 -18.48 0.63
C MET A 28 28.53 -19.82 0.95
N SER A 29 29.16 -20.44 -0.05
CA SER A 29 29.94 -21.67 0.12
C SER A 29 31.35 -21.36 0.65
N TYR A 30 31.79 -22.04 1.70
CA TYR A 30 33.16 -21.92 2.20
C TYR A 30 34.13 -22.72 1.33
N LEU A 31 35.15 -22.07 0.78
CA LEU A 31 36.12 -22.69 -0.13
C LEU A 31 37.48 -22.97 0.52
N GLY A 32 37.65 -22.62 1.80
CA GLY A 32 38.94 -22.70 2.48
C GLY A 32 39.66 -21.36 2.59
N GLU A 33 40.71 -21.31 3.40
CA GLU A 33 41.58 -20.12 3.56
C GLU A 33 40.85 -18.83 3.92
N GLY A 34 39.74 -18.93 4.66
CA GLY A 34 38.92 -17.79 5.05
C GLY A 34 38.03 -17.21 3.94
N CYS A 35 37.91 -17.90 2.80
CA CYS A 35 37.14 -17.49 1.64
C CYS A 35 35.74 -18.13 1.60
N TYR A 36 34.72 -17.29 1.45
CA TYR A 36 33.34 -17.69 1.18
C TYR A 36 32.89 -17.11 -0.16
N GLN A 37 32.14 -17.86 -0.95
CA GLN A 37 31.65 -17.41 -2.26
C GLN A 37 30.18 -17.69 -2.49
N ALA A 38 29.49 -16.76 -3.13
CA ALA A 38 28.17 -16.98 -3.73
C ALA A 38 28.15 -16.46 -5.16
N VAL A 39 27.50 -17.21 -6.06
CA VAL A 39 27.24 -16.75 -7.43
C VAL A 39 25.80 -16.25 -7.48
N ILE A 40 25.62 -15.00 -7.92
CA ILE A 40 24.32 -14.34 -8.04
C ILE A 40 24.11 -13.85 -9.46
N CYS A 41 22.86 -13.91 -9.93
CA CYS A 41 22.48 -13.29 -11.18
C CYS A 41 21.85 -11.91 -10.89
N LEU A 42 22.43 -10.85 -11.46
CA LEU A 42 22.01 -9.47 -11.26
C LEU A 42 21.56 -8.86 -12.58
N SER A 43 20.51 -8.04 -12.54
CA SER A 43 20.15 -7.13 -13.63
C SER A 43 21.13 -5.95 -13.68
N ALA A 44 21.24 -5.27 -14.82
CA ALA A 44 22.10 -4.11 -15.06
C ALA A 44 21.65 -2.82 -14.33
N ASP A 45 21.39 -2.93 -13.02
CA ASP A 45 20.84 -1.88 -12.17
C ASP A 45 21.66 -1.73 -10.88
N GLN A 46 21.28 -0.75 -10.05
CA GLN A 46 21.84 -0.59 -8.72
C GLN A 46 21.18 -1.56 -7.73
N HIS A 47 21.99 -2.36 -7.06
CA HIS A 47 21.58 -3.32 -6.05
C HIS A 47 22.14 -2.95 -4.68
N SER A 48 21.29 -2.81 -3.67
CA SER A 48 21.73 -2.73 -2.26
C SER A 48 21.77 -4.13 -1.63
N PHE A 49 22.79 -4.42 -0.83
CA PHE A 49 22.96 -5.70 -0.14
C PHE A 49 23.85 -5.60 1.11
N LYS A 50 23.88 -6.68 1.89
CA LYS A 50 24.81 -6.95 2.99
C LYS A 50 25.21 -8.42 2.96
N ILE A 51 26.32 -8.74 3.62
CA ILE A 51 26.65 -10.12 3.96
C ILE A 51 26.31 -10.34 5.41
N THR A 52 25.45 -11.32 5.68
CA THR A 52 25.02 -11.60 7.04
C THR A 52 24.58 -13.04 7.27
N ASP A 53 24.50 -13.44 8.54
CA ASP A 53 23.89 -14.71 8.95
C ASP A 53 22.36 -14.68 8.81
N GLN A 54 21.71 -15.80 9.11
CA GLN A 54 20.26 -15.90 9.01
C GLN A 54 19.54 -14.84 9.88
N GLN A 55 20.04 -14.58 11.09
CA GLN A 55 19.38 -13.71 12.08
C GLN A 55 19.74 -12.22 11.94
N GLY A 56 20.68 -11.83 11.09
CA GLY A 56 21.16 -10.45 11.03
C GLY A 56 21.87 -10.06 12.34
N SER A 57 22.67 -10.98 12.89
CA SER A 57 23.39 -10.81 14.15
C SER A 57 24.46 -9.73 14.00
N GLU A 58 24.62 -8.88 15.03
CA GLU A 58 25.53 -7.72 14.95
C GLU A 58 26.98 -8.11 14.63
N LEU A 59 27.47 -9.20 15.22
CA LEU A 59 28.82 -9.73 15.00
C LEU A 59 29.03 -10.35 13.60
N LEU A 60 27.94 -10.72 12.93
CA LEU A 60 27.94 -11.39 11.64
C LEU A 60 27.19 -10.55 10.59
N THR A 61 27.07 -9.24 10.77
CA THR A 61 26.50 -8.33 9.77
C THR A 61 27.59 -7.40 9.28
N PHE A 62 27.97 -7.53 8.01
CA PHE A 62 29.09 -6.78 7.45
C PHE A 62 28.62 -5.63 6.55
N SER A 63 29.24 -4.46 6.75
CA SER A 63 29.12 -3.26 5.90
C SER A 63 30.46 -2.57 5.77
N ALA A 64 30.60 -1.62 4.85
CA ALA A 64 31.81 -0.81 4.69
C ALA A 64 31.81 0.47 5.56
N ASP A 65 30.67 0.87 6.11
CA ASP A 65 30.55 2.04 6.99
C ASP A 65 29.49 1.80 8.08
N LYS A 66 29.59 2.51 9.19
CA LYS A 66 28.67 2.38 10.32
C LYS A 66 27.30 3.01 10.05
N TYR A 67 27.23 4.07 9.26
CA TYR A 67 26.02 4.90 9.12
C TYR A 67 25.56 5.15 7.70
N LYS A 68 26.43 5.02 6.69
CA LYS A 68 26.08 5.32 5.29
C LYS A 68 26.31 4.17 4.33
N ALA A 69 25.59 4.21 3.23
CA ALA A 69 25.75 3.24 2.16
C ALA A 69 27.09 3.46 1.44
N VAL A 70 27.69 2.39 0.93
CA VAL A 70 28.99 2.44 0.23
C VAL A 70 28.92 1.67 -1.07
N ALA A 71 29.24 2.37 -2.17
CA ALA A 71 29.31 1.77 -3.50
C ALA A 71 30.53 0.86 -3.65
N CYS A 72 30.27 -0.37 -4.07
CA CYS A 72 31.24 -1.37 -4.48
C CYS A 72 31.41 -1.33 -6.01
N ALA A 73 32.58 -1.72 -6.51
CA ALA A 73 32.86 -1.83 -7.93
C ALA A 73 33.37 -3.21 -8.29
N VAL A 74 33.20 -3.61 -9.56
CA VAL A 74 33.71 -4.87 -10.08
C VAL A 74 35.24 -4.90 -9.97
N ASP A 75 35.76 -6.03 -9.52
CA ASP A 75 37.18 -6.33 -9.35
C ASP A 75 37.93 -5.33 -8.43
N GLN A 76 37.21 -4.60 -7.59
CA GLN A 76 37.78 -3.81 -6.50
C GLN A 76 37.48 -4.44 -5.13
N VAL A 77 38.53 -4.56 -4.33
CA VAL A 77 38.43 -5.05 -2.95
C VAL A 77 37.85 -3.95 -2.06
N GLN A 78 36.74 -4.23 -1.40
CA GLN A 78 36.10 -3.36 -0.43
C GLN A 78 36.36 -3.88 0.99
N SER A 79 36.99 -3.07 1.84
CA SER A 79 37.12 -3.39 3.27
C SER A 79 35.77 -3.33 3.96
N LEU A 80 35.49 -4.31 4.83
CA LEU A 80 34.26 -4.40 5.60
C LEU A 80 34.54 -4.30 7.11
N MET A 81 33.51 -3.99 7.86
CA MET A 81 33.44 -3.97 9.31
C MET A 81 32.09 -4.54 9.77
N THR A 82 32.02 -4.95 11.03
CA THR A 82 30.74 -5.33 11.66
C THR A 82 29.92 -4.07 11.93
N ALA A 83 28.77 -3.94 11.27
CA ALA A 83 27.87 -2.81 11.48
C ALA A 83 26.43 -3.19 11.12
N LYS A 84 25.57 -3.19 12.13
CA LYS A 84 24.12 -3.32 12.00
C LYS A 84 23.48 -1.93 11.91
N GLY A 85 22.55 -1.75 10.99
CA GLY A 85 21.89 -0.46 10.78
C GLY A 85 21.07 -0.46 9.50
N ILE A 86 20.12 0.47 9.43
CA ILE A 86 19.38 0.79 8.21
C ILE A 86 20.10 1.97 7.55
N GLY A 87 20.32 1.92 6.24
CA GLY A 87 20.97 3.00 5.48
C GLY A 87 22.49 2.88 5.34
N ASN A 88 23.11 1.84 5.92
CA ASN A 88 24.52 1.52 5.74
C ASN A 88 24.74 0.26 4.88
N ASP A 89 24.02 0.16 3.77
CA ASP A 89 24.10 -0.99 2.86
C ASP A 89 25.32 -0.89 1.94
N LEU A 90 25.82 -2.03 1.47
CA LEU A 90 26.71 -2.04 0.30
C LEU A 90 25.84 -1.83 -0.93
N THR A 91 26.23 -0.96 -1.84
CA THR A 91 25.53 -0.75 -3.11
C THR A 91 26.41 -1.22 -4.25
N PHE A 92 25.83 -1.80 -5.29
CA PHE A 92 26.56 -2.28 -6.46
C PHE A 92 25.75 -2.00 -7.72
N LEU A 93 26.27 -1.15 -8.59
CA LEU A 93 25.72 -0.93 -9.92
C LEU A 93 26.32 -1.97 -10.87
N ALA A 94 25.53 -2.99 -11.20
CA ALA A 94 25.98 -4.06 -12.08
C ALA A 94 26.18 -3.51 -13.51
N PRO A 95 27.38 -3.61 -14.11
CA PRO A 95 27.63 -3.03 -15.45
C PRO A 95 26.81 -3.66 -16.58
N SER A 96 26.35 -4.90 -16.38
CA SER A 96 25.52 -5.63 -17.34
C SER A 96 24.72 -6.72 -16.62
N THR A 97 23.60 -7.16 -17.20
CA THR A 97 22.84 -8.29 -16.68
C THR A 97 23.67 -9.57 -16.84
N GLY A 98 23.84 -10.34 -15.77
CA GLY A 98 24.66 -11.54 -15.81
C GLY A 98 24.96 -12.14 -14.45
N LEU A 99 25.84 -13.14 -14.46
CA LEU A 99 26.34 -13.77 -13.23
C LEU A 99 27.48 -12.94 -12.63
N TYR A 100 27.48 -12.84 -11.31
CA TYR A 100 28.51 -12.21 -10.52
C TYR A 100 28.89 -13.11 -9.37
N THR A 101 30.18 -13.24 -9.10
CA THR A 101 30.71 -13.98 -7.96
C THR A 101 31.03 -13.00 -6.84
N VAL A 102 30.33 -13.13 -5.73
CA VAL A 102 30.56 -12.35 -4.50
C VAL A 102 31.45 -13.17 -3.58
N THR A 103 32.64 -12.66 -3.29
CA THR A 103 33.65 -13.31 -2.45
C THR A 103 33.86 -12.52 -1.18
N LEU A 104 33.63 -13.16 -0.02
CA LEU A 104 34.04 -12.66 1.29
C LEU A 104 35.34 -13.35 1.70
N THR A 105 36.36 -12.56 1.99
CA THR A 105 37.63 -13.05 2.51
C THR A 105 37.83 -12.54 3.93
N VAL A 106 38.16 -13.43 4.86
CA VAL A 106 38.43 -13.09 6.27
C VAL A 106 39.84 -13.50 6.63
N ILE A 107 40.74 -12.52 6.74
CA ILE A 107 42.14 -12.72 7.15
C ILE A 107 42.36 -11.94 8.46
N ASP A 108 42.89 -12.61 9.48
CA ASP A 108 43.19 -12.00 10.79
C ASP A 108 42.02 -11.17 11.37
N THR A 109 40.78 -11.69 11.26
CA THR A 109 39.52 -11.06 11.68
C THR A 109 39.09 -9.80 10.90
N GLN A 110 39.76 -9.47 9.79
CA GLN A 110 39.39 -8.36 8.91
C GLN A 110 38.63 -8.91 7.69
N PRO A 111 37.31 -8.66 7.58
CA PRO A 111 36.53 -9.06 6.42
C PRO A 111 36.75 -8.08 5.25
N SER A 112 36.89 -8.62 4.04
CA SER A 112 36.90 -7.86 2.79
C SER A 112 36.04 -8.53 1.73
N LEU A 113 35.51 -7.73 0.82
CA LEU A 113 34.61 -8.15 -0.24
C LEU A 113 35.24 -7.93 -1.61
N LEU A 114 35.03 -8.87 -2.52
CA LEU A 114 35.31 -8.74 -3.94
C LEU A 114 34.09 -9.18 -4.75
N ILE A 115 33.70 -8.40 -5.74
CA ILE A 115 32.66 -8.75 -6.72
C ILE A 115 33.34 -8.90 -8.07
N SER A 116 33.25 -10.07 -8.70
CA SER A 116 33.81 -10.33 -10.02
C SER A 116 32.72 -10.75 -11.00
N PHE A 117 32.86 -10.33 -12.26
CA PHE A 117 31.95 -10.75 -13.33
C PHE A 117 32.14 -12.24 -13.65
N GLY A 118 31.03 -12.97 -13.81
CA GLY A 118 31.01 -14.39 -14.11
C GLY A 118 30.80 -15.29 -12.88
N GLY A 119 30.94 -16.59 -13.11
CA GLY A 119 30.68 -17.67 -12.16
C GLY A 119 30.21 -18.93 -12.92
N GLU A 120 30.51 -20.11 -12.41
CA GLU A 120 30.02 -21.35 -13.03
C GLU A 120 28.54 -21.56 -12.71
N ASN A 121 27.72 -21.78 -13.75
CA ASN A 121 26.30 -22.10 -13.64
C ASN A 121 25.98 -23.30 -14.54
N ASN A 122 26.53 -24.45 -14.17
CA ASN A 122 26.31 -25.73 -14.85
C ASN A 122 25.23 -26.52 -14.14
N ASP A 123 24.58 -27.44 -14.85
CA ASP A 123 23.62 -28.36 -14.23
C ASP A 123 24.29 -29.12 -13.08
N ALA A 124 23.62 -29.13 -11.93
CA ALA A 124 24.00 -30.03 -10.84
C ALA A 124 23.71 -31.47 -11.26
N GLU A 125 24.58 -32.40 -10.88
CA GLU A 125 24.35 -33.82 -11.08
C GLU A 125 23.18 -34.26 -10.18
N PRO A 126 22.04 -34.71 -10.75
CA PRO A 126 20.88 -35.07 -9.96
C PRO A 126 21.11 -36.39 -9.22
N ASP A 127 20.65 -36.49 -7.97
CA ASP A 127 20.69 -37.72 -7.17
C ASP A 127 19.56 -38.73 -7.51
N ARG A 128 18.70 -38.36 -8.46
CA ARG A 128 17.57 -39.14 -8.96
C ARG A 128 17.42 -38.98 -10.48
N GLU A 129 16.70 -39.90 -11.11
CA GLU A 129 16.34 -39.75 -12.53
C GLU A 129 15.41 -38.54 -12.75
N LEU A 130 15.62 -37.84 -13.86
CA LEU A 130 14.74 -36.77 -14.32
C LEU A 130 13.41 -37.36 -14.78
N ILE A 131 12.30 -36.80 -14.31
CA ILE A 131 10.98 -37.37 -14.57
C ILE A 131 10.38 -36.89 -15.89
N GLN A 132 9.65 -37.77 -16.56
CA GLN A 132 8.81 -37.45 -17.70
C GLN A 132 7.43 -38.10 -17.54
N ALA A 133 6.37 -37.38 -17.89
CA ALA A 133 4.99 -37.85 -17.80
C ALA A 133 4.10 -37.21 -18.87
N GLU A 134 2.99 -37.86 -19.22
CA GLU A 134 1.99 -37.34 -20.15
C GLU A 134 0.58 -37.44 -19.55
N PHE A 135 -0.22 -36.40 -19.79
CA PHE A 135 -1.53 -36.23 -19.17
C PHE A 135 -2.60 -35.95 -20.22
N VAL A 136 -3.72 -36.66 -20.11
CA VAL A 136 -4.91 -36.42 -20.92
C VAL A 136 -5.89 -35.59 -20.10
N ILE A 137 -6.08 -34.34 -20.49
CA ILE A 137 -6.88 -33.36 -19.73
C ILE A 137 -8.18 -33.04 -20.45
N GLN A 138 -9.26 -33.02 -19.67
CA GLN A 138 -10.54 -32.42 -20.05
C GLN A 138 -10.79 -31.23 -19.14
N SER A 139 -10.82 -30.03 -19.70
CA SER A 139 -11.07 -28.79 -18.97
C SER A 139 -12.30 -28.08 -19.51
N LYS A 140 -12.87 -27.20 -18.69
CA LYS A 140 -13.91 -26.26 -19.10
C LYS A 140 -13.26 -24.92 -19.44
N THR A 141 -13.94 -24.16 -20.29
CA THR A 141 -13.60 -22.77 -20.55
C THR A 141 -14.79 -21.92 -20.11
N GLY A 142 -14.55 -21.02 -19.18
CA GLY A 142 -15.52 -20.06 -18.70
C GLY A 142 -15.71 -18.89 -19.65
N THR A 143 -16.68 -18.04 -19.33
CA THR A 143 -16.89 -16.76 -20.01
C THR A 143 -17.11 -15.68 -18.96
N LEU A 144 -16.46 -14.53 -19.13
CA LEU A 144 -16.65 -13.39 -18.24
C LEU A 144 -18.09 -12.85 -18.32
N LEU A 145 -18.67 -12.58 -17.15
CA LEU A 145 -20.02 -12.06 -16.98
C LEU A 145 -19.97 -10.56 -16.67
N ALA A 146 -20.64 -9.77 -17.50
CA ALA A 146 -20.76 -8.33 -17.30
C ALA A 146 -21.85 -8.00 -16.27
N LYS A 147 -21.60 -6.99 -15.43
CA LYS A 147 -22.64 -6.35 -14.62
C LYS A 147 -23.56 -5.51 -15.51
N ILE A 148 -24.74 -5.18 -14.98
CA ILE A 148 -25.67 -4.27 -15.65
C ILE A 148 -25.05 -2.87 -15.76
N LYS A 149 -25.45 -2.12 -16.80
CA LYS A 149 -25.06 -0.70 -16.97
C LYS A 149 -25.37 0.08 -15.69
N PRO A 150 -24.54 1.07 -15.31
CA PRO A 150 -23.53 1.75 -16.14
C PRO A 150 -22.12 1.13 -16.13
N VAL A 151 -21.90 0.00 -15.45
CA VAL A 151 -20.58 -0.63 -15.36
C VAL A 151 -20.10 -1.09 -16.75
N LEU A 152 -18.86 -0.79 -17.10
CA LEU A 152 -18.21 -1.28 -18.32
C LEU A 152 -18.17 -2.82 -18.33
N LYS A 153 -18.23 -3.41 -19.53
CA LYS A 153 -18.05 -4.86 -19.67
C LYS A 153 -16.61 -5.25 -19.30
N PRO A 154 -16.36 -6.49 -18.84
CA PRO A 154 -15.03 -6.90 -18.37
C PRO A 154 -13.90 -6.62 -19.37
N LYS A 155 -14.08 -6.97 -20.65
CA LYS A 155 -13.07 -6.70 -21.70
C LYS A 155 -12.77 -5.20 -21.83
N ASP A 156 -13.81 -4.39 -22.02
CA ASP A 156 -13.67 -2.94 -22.21
C ASP A 156 -13.07 -2.26 -20.97
N LEU A 157 -13.42 -2.72 -19.77
CA LEU A 157 -12.86 -2.23 -18.52
C LEU A 157 -11.36 -2.55 -18.47
N PHE A 158 -10.97 -3.81 -18.63
CA PHE A 158 -9.56 -4.20 -18.52
C PHE A 158 -8.67 -3.55 -19.59
N GLU A 159 -9.17 -3.40 -20.82
CA GLU A 159 -8.48 -2.64 -21.88
C GLU A 159 -8.24 -1.18 -21.47
N GLN A 160 -9.24 -0.54 -20.85
CA GLN A 160 -9.09 0.83 -20.35
C GLN A 160 -8.20 0.92 -19.12
N LEU A 161 -8.08 -0.15 -18.34
CA LEU A 161 -7.23 -0.22 -17.14
C LEU A 161 -5.78 -0.59 -17.44
N ALA A 162 -5.47 -1.15 -18.61
CA ALA A 162 -4.11 -1.55 -18.97
C ALA A 162 -3.13 -0.38 -18.84
N ILE A 163 -2.06 -0.60 -18.07
CA ILE A 163 -0.89 0.28 -18.04
C ILE A 163 0.10 -0.26 -19.06
N GLN A 164 0.34 0.53 -20.10
CA GLN A 164 1.25 0.18 -21.19
C GLN A 164 2.70 0.41 -20.75
N ALA A 165 3.55 -0.58 -20.99
CA ALA A 165 4.99 -0.51 -20.75
C ALA A 165 5.73 -0.89 -22.04
N SER A 166 6.53 0.03 -22.57
CA SER A 166 7.46 -0.23 -23.69
C SER A 166 8.88 -0.55 -23.23
N GLU A 167 9.13 -0.44 -21.92
CA GLU A 167 10.42 -0.68 -21.29
C GLU A 167 10.24 -1.41 -19.95
N SER A 168 11.33 -1.88 -19.36
CA SER A 168 11.28 -2.60 -18.08
C SER A 168 10.65 -1.72 -17.01
N THR A 169 9.53 -2.20 -16.48
CA THR A 169 8.65 -1.43 -15.62
C THR A 169 8.26 -2.28 -14.41
N PRO A 170 8.51 -1.82 -13.17
CA PRO A 170 8.22 -2.60 -11.98
C PRO A 170 6.71 -2.65 -11.66
N PHE A 171 6.28 -3.75 -11.06
CA PHE A 171 4.89 -4.00 -10.63
C PHE A 171 4.84 -4.91 -9.40
N VAL A 172 3.70 -4.95 -8.74
CA VAL A 172 3.47 -5.83 -7.58
C VAL A 172 2.02 -6.32 -7.52
N PHE A 173 1.84 -7.59 -7.16
CA PHE A 173 0.54 -8.21 -6.86
C PHE A 173 0.59 -8.94 -5.53
N GLY A 174 -0.52 -9.00 -4.80
CA GLY A 174 -0.65 -9.73 -3.54
C GLY A 174 -1.49 -10.99 -3.72
N ASP A 175 -1.15 -12.05 -2.99
CA ASP A 175 -2.00 -13.26 -2.95
C ASP A 175 -3.12 -13.17 -1.91
N ASN A 176 -3.12 -12.13 -1.07
CA ASN A 176 -4.09 -11.91 0.02
C ASN A 176 -4.18 -13.02 1.08
N VAL A 177 -3.11 -13.81 1.20
CA VAL A 177 -2.92 -14.80 2.25
C VAL A 177 -1.75 -14.34 3.11
N ASP A 178 -0.55 -14.47 2.55
CA ASP A 178 0.72 -14.24 3.23
C ASP A 178 1.88 -13.97 2.25
N GLY A 179 1.62 -13.73 0.96
CA GLY A 179 2.64 -13.50 -0.05
C GLY A 179 2.31 -12.43 -1.08
N TYR A 180 3.33 -12.04 -1.84
CA TYR A 180 3.20 -11.09 -2.94
C TYR A 180 4.20 -11.42 -4.06
N TYR A 181 3.82 -11.14 -5.30
CA TYR A 181 4.72 -11.20 -6.45
C TYR A 181 5.17 -9.79 -6.80
N GLU A 182 6.46 -9.53 -6.66
CA GLU A 182 7.12 -8.31 -7.13
C GLU A 182 7.93 -8.65 -8.37
N GLY A 183 7.84 -7.84 -9.43
CA GLY A 183 8.61 -8.07 -10.65
C GLY A 183 8.72 -6.85 -11.55
N ALA A 184 9.33 -7.05 -12.71
CA ALA A 184 9.47 -6.06 -13.77
C ALA A 184 9.07 -6.67 -15.12
N THR A 185 8.50 -5.86 -16.01
CA THR A 185 7.93 -6.35 -17.28
C THR A 185 8.98 -6.92 -18.24
N HIS A 186 10.07 -6.23 -18.53
CA HIS A 186 11.00 -6.66 -19.59
C HIS A 186 12.26 -7.30 -19.00
N GLY A 187 12.36 -8.62 -19.13
CA GLY A 187 13.53 -9.40 -18.75
C GLY A 187 13.20 -10.74 -18.08
N PHE A 188 14.24 -11.53 -17.79
CA PHE A 188 14.14 -12.75 -16.99
C PHE A 188 14.89 -12.64 -15.65
N VAL A 189 16.01 -11.92 -15.63
CA VAL A 189 16.81 -11.70 -14.42
C VAL A 189 16.18 -10.61 -13.58
N ALA A 190 15.95 -10.89 -12.29
CA ALA A 190 15.21 -10.02 -11.37
C ALA A 190 13.80 -9.62 -11.87
N ALA A 191 13.24 -10.36 -12.82
CA ALA A 191 11.97 -10.04 -13.47
C ALA A 191 10.73 -10.38 -12.63
N GLY A 192 10.89 -11.21 -11.60
CA GLY A 192 9.96 -11.23 -10.48
C GLY A 192 10.09 -12.44 -9.59
N LYS A 193 9.51 -12.32 -8.39
CA LYS A 193 9.58 -13.31 -7.31
C LYS A 193 8.27 -13.32 -6.54
N TYR A 194 7.65 -14.51 -6.45
CA TYR A 194 6.55 -14.76 -5.54
C TYR A 194 7.09 -15.04 -4.13
N ARG A 195 7.01 -14.04 -3.26
CA ARG A 195 7.60 -14.02 -1.93
C ARG A 195 6.58 -14.42 -0.87
N HIS A 196 7.00 -15.31 0.01
CA HIS A 196 6.34 -15.77 1.23
C HIS A 196 7.26 -15.51 2.43
N LYS A 197 6.83 -15.94 3.62
CA LYS A 197 7.64 -15.84 4.84
C LYS A 197 9.00 -16.55 4.75
N GLN A 198 9.08 -17.66 4.00
CA GLN A 198 10.30 -18.49 3.89
C GLN A 198 11.17 -18.16 2.66
N GLY A 199 10.96 -17.02 1.99
CA GLY A 199 11.64 -16.68 0.74
C GLY A 199 10.69 -16.79 -0.45
N TRP A 200 11.14 -17.30 -1.59
CA TRP A 200 10.33 -17.40 -2.81
C TRP A 200 10.52 -18.75 -3.50
N TYR A 201 9.47 -19.27 -4.14
CA TYR A 201 9.53 -20.53 -4.89
C TYR A 201 9.26 -20.39 -6.38
N LEU A 202 8.57 -19.32 -6.79
CA LEU A 202 8.30 -19.01 -8.19
C LEU A 202 8.93 -17.68 -8.56
N GLY A 203 9.74 -17.68 -9.61
CA GLY A 203 10.31 -16.48 -10.21
C GLY A 203 9.59 -16.11 -11.51
N THR A 204 10.36 -15.77 -12.55
CA THR A 204 9.84 -15.55 -13.91
C THR A 204 9.44 -16.88 -14.60
N PHE A 205 9.04 -16.82 -15.86
CA PHE A 205 8.79 -18.01 -16.69
C PHE A 205 9.12 -17.74 -18.16
N ALA A 206 9.52 -18.77 -18.90
CA ALA A 206 9.60 -18.71 -20.35
C ALA A 206 8.35 -19.35 -20.97
N SER A 207 7.93 -18.79 -22.09
CA SER A 207 6.95 -19.38 -23.00
C SER A 207 7.59 -19.71 -24.34
N PHE A 208 7.08 -20.74 -25.01
CA PHE A 208 7.60 -21.22 -26.29
C PHE A 208 6.47 -21.46 -27.30
N VAL A 209 6.75 -21.17 -28.56
CA VAL A 209 5.88 -21.46 -29.72
C VAL A 209 6.69 -22.24 -30.75
N ASP A 210 6.26 -23.47 -31.05
CA ASP A 210 6.98 -24.42 -31.92
C ASP A 210 8.47 -24.58 -31.54
N GLY A 211 8.75 -24.60 -30.22
CA GLY A 211 10.09 -24.74 -29.66
C GLY A 211 10.93 -23.45 -29.62
N ALA A 212 10.48 -22.37 -30.26
CA ALA A 212 11.14 -21.07 -30.17
C ALA A 212 10.71 -20.31 -28.90
N ILE A 213 11.68 -19.79 -28.14
CA ILE A 213 11.40 -19.01 -26.93
C ILE A 213 10.84 -17.63 -27.27
N ASN A 214 9.80 -17.22 -26.54
CA ASN A 214 9.37 -15.84 -26.49
C ASN A 214 10.24 -15.06 -25.49
N ASN A 215 11.33 -14.47 -25.99
CA ASN A 215 12.31 -13.77 -25.15
C ASN A 215 11.73 -12.45 -24.61
N LYS A 216 11.55 -12.34 -23.28
CA LYS A 216 11.00 -11.13 -22.63
C LYS A 216 11.83 -9.87 -22.86
N ASN A 217 13.12 -10.01 -23.15
CA ASN A 217 13.96 -8.88 -23.52
C ASN A 217 13.62 -8.31 -24.91
N ASP A 218 12.98 -9.11 -25.76
CA ASP A 218 12.60 -8.76 -27.13
C ASP A 218 11.09 -8.47 -27.26
N ALA A 219 10.35 -8.43 -26.14
CA ALA A 219 8.93 -8.07 -26.14
C ALA A 219 8.76 -6.64 -26.67
N GLN A 220 7.80 -6.44 -27.58
CA GLN A 220 7.53 -5.13 -28.19
C GLN A 220 6.82 -4.19 -27.20
N SER A 221 6.02 -4.77 -26.32
CA SER A 221 5.34 -4.09 -25.22
C SER A 221 4.90 -5.10 -24.16
N ALA A 222 4.54 -4.57 -23.00
CA ALA A 222 3.82 -5.28 -21.96
C ALA A 222 2.63 -4.47 -21.47
N GLU A 223 1.57 -5.16 -21.07
CA GLU A 223 0.41 -4.60 -20.41
C GLU A 223 0.35 -5.10 -18.98
N ILE A 224 0.42 -4.17 -18.04
CA ILE A 224 0.13 -4.44 -16.63
C ILE A 224 -1.37 -4.25 -16.45
N LEU A 225 -2.06 -5.31 -16.04
CA LEU A 225 -3.50 -5.38 -15.84
C LEU A 225 -3.79 -5.70 -14.38
N PRO A 226 -4.96 -5.32 -13.82
CA PRO A 226 -5.27 -5.58 -12.40
C PRO A 226 -5.22 -7.05 -11.98
N TYR A 227 -5.23 -7.99 -12.92
CA TYR A 227 -5.17 -9.43 -12.69
C TYR A 227 -3.83 -10.08 -13.07
N GLY A 228 -2.90 -9.35 -13.70
CA GLY A 228 -1.67 -9.95 -14.22
C GLY A 228 -0.91 -9.08 -15.23
N VAL A 229 0.17 -9.62 -15.78
CA VAL A 229 1.01 -8.92 -16.78
C VAL A 229 1.06 -9.74 -18.05
N THR A 230 0.77 -9.09 -19.19
CA THR A 230 0.80 -9.69 -20.52
C THR A 230 1.91 -9.11 -21.37
N HIS A 231 2.72 -9.94 -22.02
CA HIS A 231 3.77 -9.53 -22.95
C HIS A 231 3.36 -9.77 -24.39
N TYR A 232 3.75 -8.85 -25.28
CA TYR A 232 3.47 -8.90 -26.71
C TYR A 232 4.76 -9.11 -27.50
N TYR A 233 4.83 -10.19 -28.29
CA TYR A 233 6.05 -10.59 -28.97
C TYR A 233 6.00 -10.36 -30.50
N PRO A 234 7.16 -10.18 -31.17
CA PRO A 234 7.22 -9.96 -32.62
C PRO A 234 6.59 -11.06 -33.47
N ASN A 235 6.53 -12.29 -32.96
CA ASN A 235 5.88 -13.43 -33.63
C ASN A 235 4.36 -13.46 -33.43
N GLN A 236 3.75 -12.39 -32.91
CA GLN A 236 2.34 -12.28 -32.55
C GLN A 236 1.90 -13.25 -31.44
N ALA A 237 2.84 -13.90 -30.75
CA ALA A 237 2.54 -14.63 -29.53
C ALA A 237 2.32 -13.66 -28.38
N LEU A 238 1.57 -14.13 -27.38
CA LEU A 238 1.39 -13.44 -26.10
C LEU A 238 1.69 -14.41 -24.98
N ASP A 239 2.22 -13.91 -23.87
CA ASP A 239 2.21 -14.66 -22.63
C ASP A 239 1.71 -13.79 -21.47
N THR A 240 1.11 -14.43 -20.45
CA THR A 240 0.55 -13.72 -19.29
C THR A 240 0.91 -14.44 -18.01
N MET A 241 1.35 -13.69 -16.99
CA MET A 241 1.46 -14.16 -15.61
C MET A 241 0.36 -13.56 -14.74
N MET A 242 -0.31 -14.39 -13.95
CA MET A 242 -1.28 -13.98 -12.93
C MET A 242 -0.88 -14.55 -11.57
N LEU A 243 -1.01 -13.74 -10.52
CA LEU A 243 -1.02 -14.20 -9.13
C LEU A 243 -2.47 -14.20 -8.64
N PHE A 244 -2.95 -15.32 -8.13
CA PHE A 244 -4.33 -15.42 -7.66
C PHE A 244 -4.51 -14.76 -6.30
N SER A 245 -5.61 -14.03 -6.12
CA SER A 245 -6.02 -13.46 -4.84
C SER A 245 -6.73 -14.50 -3.96
N GLN A 246 -6.54 -14.39 -2.65
CA GLN A 246 -7.07 -15.22 -1.56
C GLN A 246 -6.60 -16.68 -1.56
N GLN A 247 -5.59 -17.00 -2.37
CA GLN A 247 -5.04 -18.35 -2.43
C GLN A 247 -3.60 -18.32 -2.94
N ARG A 248 -2.77 -19.23 -2.44
CA ARG A 248 -1.37 -19.36 -2.85
C ARG A 248 -1.27 -20.07 -4.20
N ALA A 249 -1.52 -19.37 -5.30
CA ALA A 249 -1.46 -19.92 -6.65
C ALA A 249 -1.10 -18.89 -7.72
N SER A 250 -0.63 -19.38 -8.88
CA SER A 250 -0.34 -18.57 -10.08
C SER A 250 -0.80 -19.27 -11.36
N ALA A 251 -1.10 -18.48 -12.39
CA ALA A 251 -1.34 -18.98 -13.74
C ALA A 251 -0.30 -18.37 -14.69
N LEU A 252 0.28 -19.23 -15.53
CA LEU A 252 1.18 -18.85 -16.59
C LEU A 252 0.52 -19.25 -17.91
N THR A 253 0.42 -18.34 -18.86
CA THR A 253 -0.25 -18.61 -20.14
C THR A 253 0.63 -18.24 -21.31
N VAL A 254 0.46 -18.96 -22.41
CA VAL A 254 0.99 -18.60 -23.73
C VAL A 254 -0.12 -18.76 -24.76
N SER A 255 -0.18 -17.85 -25.72
CA SER A 255 -1.08 -17.94 -26.86
C SER A 255 -0.39 -17.55 -28.15
N SER A 256 -0.91 -18.07 -29.26
CA SER A 256 -0.43 -17.82 -30.61
C SER A 256 -1.62 -17.64 -31.55
N GLU A 257 -1.43 -16.82 -32.59
CA GLU A 257 -2.47 -16.58 -33.61
C GLU A 257 -2.90 -17.88 -34.32
N ASN A 258 -1.94 -18.75 -34.60
CA ASN A 258 -2.14 -20.03 -35.27
C ASN A 258 -1.87 -21.20 -34.32
N ALA A 259 -2.54 -22.33 -34.53
CA ALA A 259 -2.32 -23.53 -33.72
C ALA A 259 -0.86 -24.02 -33.84
N ALA A 260 -0.19 -24.11 -32.70
CA ALA A 260 1.24 -24.43 -32.59
C ALA A 260 1.49 -25.36 -31.40
N THR A 261 2.67 -25.97 -31.34
CA THR A 261 3.12 -26.63 -30.11
C THR A 261 3.51 -25.54 -29.12
N LEU A 262 2.76 -25.42 -28.04
CA LEU A 262 2.96 -24.43 -26.98
C LEU A 262 3.63 -25.07 -25.77
N ALA A 263 4.58 -24.38 -25.14
CA ALA A 263 5.21 -24.82 -23.90
C ALA A 263 5.49 -23.66 -22.92
N ILE A 264 5.58 -24.00 -21.63
CA ILE A 264 5.89 -23.09 -20.53
C ILE A 264 6.96 -23.74 -19.63
N ALA A 265 7.95 -22.93 -19.23
CA ALA A 265 9.00 -23.31 -18.28
C ALA A 265 9.04 -22.30 -17.12
N PRO A 266 8.46 -22.60 -15.94
CA PRO A 266 8.54 -21.71 -14.78
C PRO A 266 9.93 -21.75 -14.14
N GLN A 267 10.40 -20.60 -13.63
CA GLN A 267 11.56 -20.54 -12.74
C GLN A 267 11.14 -21.00 -11.35
N LEU A 268 11.51 -22.21 -10.97
CA LEU A 268 11.28 -22.72 -9.62
C LEU A 268 12.57 -22.65 -8.79
N ASN A 269 12.48 -21.99 -7.63
CA ASN A 269 13.57 -21.95 -6.64
C ASN A 269 13.57 -23.22 -5.78
N LEU A 270 13.71 -24.37 -6.44
CA LEU A 270 13.74 -25.68 -5.79
C LEU A 270 15.03 -26.38 -6.20
N ALA A 271 15.93 -26.60 -5.23
CA ALA A 271 17.15 -27.36 -5.49
C ALA A 271 16.80 -28.80 -5.90
N ILE A 272 17.40 -29.27 -7.00
CA ILE A 272 17.08 -30.58 -7.59
C ILE A 272 17.37 -31.74 -6.63
N ASN A 273 18.47 -31.65 -5.87
CA ASN A 273 18.90 -32.63 -4.87
C ASN A 273 18.35 -32.36 -3.46
N ALA A 274 17.49 -31.34 -3.30
CA ALA A 274 16.78 -31.08 -2.05
C ALA A 274 15.26 -30.94 -2.29
N SER A 275 14.78 -31.64 -3.31
CA SER A 275 13.36 -31.75 -3.63
C SER A 275 13.03 -33.11 -4.25
N SER A 276 11.78 -33.52 -4.11
CA SER A 276 11.23 -34.72 -4.74
C SER A 276 10.04 -34.33 -5.61
N VAL A 277 9.69 -35.19 -6.57
CA VAL A 277 8.57 -34.96 -7.49
C VAL A 277 7.74 -36.23 -7.64
N LYS A 278 6.42 -36.09 -7.70
CA LYS A 278 5.47 -37.19 -7.88
C LYS A 278 4.40 -36.86 -8.91
N VAL A 279 3.88 -37.90 -9.55
CA VAL A 279 2.72 -37.82 -10.45
C VAL A 279 1.43 -37.90 -9.63
N PHE A 280 0.42 -37.10 -9.99
CA PHE A 280 -0.97 -37.27 -9.62
C PHE A 280 -1.86 -37.23 -10.88
N ASP A 281 -3.15 -37.55 -10.78
CA ASP A 281 -4.03 -37.79 -11.94
C ASP A 281 -3.97 -36.71 -13.04
N ASN A 282 -3.86 -35.43 -12.67
CA ASN A 282 -3.88 -34.30 -13.62
C ASN A 282 -2.55 -33.53 -13.70
N GLY A 283 -1.46 -34.03 -13.09
CA GLY A 283 -0.19 -33.31 -13.12
C GLY A 283 0.90 -33.83 -12.19
N MET A 284 1.77 -32.91 -11.77
CA MET A 284 2.97 -33.20 -10.98
C MET A 284 2.98 -32.39 -9.69
N VAL A 285 3.49 -32.96 -8.60
CA VAL A 285 3.71 -32.23 -7.34
C VAL A 285 5.17 -32.32 -6.91
N TYR A 286 5.80 -31.18 -6.74
CA TYR A 286 7.10 -31.06 -6.09
C TYR A 286 6.92 -30.97 -4.57
N ALA A 287 7.86 -31.54 -3.82
CA ALA A 287 7.96 -31.42 -2.38
C ALA A 287 9.40 -31.06 -1.99
N LEU A 288 9.57 -30.04 -1.16
CA LEU A 288 10.86 -29.73 -0.54
C LEU A 288 11.36 -30.90 0.31
N ASP A 289 12.67 -31.05 0.46
CA ASP A 289 13.23 -31.96 1.45
C ASP A 289 12.66 -31.67 2.84
N SER A 290 12.39 -32.73 3.62
CA SER A 290 11.76 -32.62 4.93
C SER A 290 12.51 -31.71 5.90
N SER A 291 13.84 -31.60 5.79
CA SER A 291 14.68 -30.72 6.61
C SER A 291 14.53 -29.23 6.30
N LEU A 292 14.00 -28.89 5.12
CA LEU A 292 13.79 -27.51 4.68
C LEU A 292 12.36 -27.02 4.94
N ARG A 293 11.45 -27.87 5.39
CA ARG A 293 10.03 -27.51 5.59
C ARG A 293 9.87 -26.75 6.90
N GLN A 294 9.14 -25.65 6.86
CA GLN A 294 8.74 -24.89 8.05
C GLN A 294 7.22 -24.92 8.21
N GLU A 295 6.76 -24.76 9.44
CA GLU A 295 5.32 -24.70 9.72
C GLU A 295 4.72 -23.39 9.18
N ASN A 296 3.50 -23.46 8.64
CA ASN A 296 2.77 -22.32 8.06
C ASN A 296 3.39 -21.75 6.77
N THR A 297 4.33 -22.45 6.12
CA THR A 297 4.98 -22.02 4.87
C THR A 297 4.78 -23.03 3.74
N PRO A 298 4.66 -22.57 2.47
CA PRO A 298 4.51 -23.50 1.36
C PRO A 298 5.69 -24.46 1.26
N SER A 299 5.40 -25.76 1.20
CA SER A 299 6.40 -26.83 1.10
C SER A 299 6.19 -27.74 -0.11
N PHE A 300 5.03 -27.61 -0.77
CA PHE A 300 4.62 -28.40 -1.93
C PHE A 300 4.14 -27.47 -3.04
N ILE A 301 4.49 -27.82 -4.28
CA ILE A 301 4.11 -27.08 -5.50
C ILE A 301 3.48 -28.06 -6.48
N ALA A 302 2.16 -28.00 -6.61
CA ALA A 302 1.43 -28.79 -7.60
C ALA A 302 1.31 -28.02 -8.92
N ILE A 303 1.59 -28.68 -10.03
CA ILE A 303 1.59 -28.16 -11.39
C ILE A 303 0.61 -28.97 -12.23
N CYS A 304 -0.34 -28.29 -12.88
CA CYS A 304 -1.25 -28.89 -13.86
C CYS A 304 -1.51 -27.90 -15.01
N ALA A 305 -2.22 -28.32 -16.05
CA ALA A 305 -2.50 -27.46 -17.20
C ALA A 305 -3.91 -27.68 -17.75
N ASN A 306 -4.43 -26.68 -18.48
CA ASN A 306 -5.80 -26.70 -19.02
C ASN A 306 -5.95 -27.54 -20.31
N LYS A 307 -4.86 -28.01 -20.92
CA LYS A 307 -4.86 -28.87 -22.12
C LYS A 307 -4.07 -30.14 -21.84
N SER A 308 -4.26 -31.17 -22.67
CA SER A 308 -3.43 -32.38 -22.60
C SER A 308 -1.96 -32.00 -22.85
N PHE A 309 -1.05 -32.51 -22.02
CA PHE A 309 0.32 -32.03 -21.97
C PHE A 309 1.33 -33.12 -21.60
N ARG A 310 2.58 -32.89 -21.99
CA ARG A 310 3.78 -33.63 -21.60
C ARG A 310 4.57 -32.78 -20.61
N PHE A 311 4.98 -33.39 -19.52
CA PHE A 311 5.86 -32.80 -18.51
C PHE A 311 7.24 -33.45 -18.60
N ARG A 312 8.30 -32.64 -18.55
CA ARG A 312 9.68 -33.12 -18.52
C ARG A 312 10.53 -32.26 -17.59
N GLU A 313 11.36 -32.88 -16.76
CA GLU A 313 12.50 -32.18 -16.17
C GLU A 313 13.65 -32.18 -17.17
N GLU A 314 14.13 -31.00 -17.53
CA GLU A 314 15.13 -30.81 -18.60
C GLU A 314 16.47 -30.33 -18.02
N THR A 315 17.52 -30.51 -18.81
CA THR A 315 18.87 -29.97 -18.58
C THR A 315 19.14 -28.76 -19.49
N PHE A 316 20.21 -28.01 -19.22
CA PHE A 316 20.68 -26.96 -20.11
C PHE A 316 21.17 -27.50 -21.46
N THR A 317 21.47 -28.79 -21.58
CA THR A 317 21.84 -29.40 -22.86
C THR A 317 20.61 -29.60 -23.75
N GLU A 318 19.48 -30.00 -23.15
CA GLU A 318 18.23 -30.24 -23.88
C GLU A 318 17.52 -28.94 -24.23
N VAL A 319 17.54 -27.96 -23.32
CA VAL A 319 16.94 -26.63 -23.54
C VAL A 319 17.94 -25.52 -23.18
N PRO A 320 18.90 -25.20 -24.06
CA PRO A 320 19.95 -24.20 -23.82
C PRO A 320 19.43 -22.81 -23.43
N ALA A 321 18.26 -22.43 -23.95
CA ALA A 321 17.63 -21.14 -23.66
C ALA A 321 17.36 -20.92 -22.15
N LEU A 322 17.17 -21.98 -21.36
CA LEU A 322 17.00 -21.87 -19.90
C LEU A 322 18.25 -21.34 -19.21
N LYS A 323 19.44 -21.60 -19.76
CA LYS A 323 20.72 -21.04 -19.27
C LYS A 323 21.04 -19.72 -19.93
N GLU A 324 21.00 -19.68 -21.26
CA GLU A 324 21.54 -18.59 -22.07
C GLU A 324 20.66 -17.35 -22.07
N VAL A 325 19.34 -17.51 -21.94
CA VAL A 325 18.36 -16.42 -22.02
C VAL A 325 17.71 -16.16 -20.67
N MET A 326 17.24 -17.21 -19.98
CA MET A 326 16.59 -17.06 -18.68
C MET A 326 17.56 -16.92 -17.51
N HIS A 327 18.81 -17.34 -17.68
CA HIS A 327 19.81 -17.40 -16.61
C HIS A 327 19.33 -18.19 -15.37
N LEU A 328 18.62 -19.30 -15.58
CA LEU A 328 18.19 -20.17 -14.48
C LEU A 328 19.41 -20.76 -13.76
N SER A 329 19.25 -21.10 -12.47
CA SER A 329 20.28 -21.81 -11.72
C SER A 329 20.36 -23.28 -12.16
N GLY A 330 21.57 -23.77 -12.42
CA GLY A 330 21.82 -25.18 -12.72
C GLY A 330 21.56 -26.12 -11.54
N SER A 331 21.54 -25.58 -10.30
CA SER A 331 21.21 -26.34 -9.09
C SER A 331 19.71 -26.58 -8.89
N HIS A 332 18.85 -25.93 -9.67
CA HIS A 332 17.40 -26.01 -9.50
C HIS A 332 16.73 -26.94 -10.52
N VAL A 333 15.53 -27.41 -10.18
CA VAL A 333 14.64 -28.12 -11.11
C VAL A 333 14.24 -27.22 -12.27
N LYS A 334 14.08 -27.80 -13.46
CA LYS A 334 13.78 -27.09 -14.71
C LYS A 334 12.64 -27.79 -15.46
N PRO A 335 11.39 -27.68 -14.95
CA PRO A 335 10.26 -28.33 -15.59
C PRO A 335 9.88 -27.60 -16.89
N VAL A 336 9.65 -28.37 -17.94
CA VAL A 336 9.04 -27.90 -19.21
C VAL A 336 7.71 -28.62 -19.39
N ILE A 337 6.66 -27.81 -19.51
CA ILE A 337 5.28 -28.26 -19.67
C ILE A 337 4.84 -27.90 -21.09
N GLU A 338 4.60 -28.91 -21.93
CA GLU A 338 4.36 -28.76 -23.36
C GLU A 338 3.05 -29.42 -23.79
N THR A 339 2.28 -28.76 -24.63
CA THR A 339 1.04 -29.33 -25.21
C THR A 339 1.29 -30.65 -25.97
N SER A 340 0.37 -31.61 -25.79
CA SER A 340 0.40 -32.89 -26.55
C SER A 340 -0.11 -32.73 -27.99
N GLN A 341 -0.86 -31.67 -28.26
CA GLN A 341 -1.40 -31.33 -29.59
C GLN A 341 -1.17 -29.85 -29.87
N LYS A 342 -1.30 -29.46 -31.14
CA LYS A 342 -1.23 -28.05 -31.52
C LYS A 342 -2.44 -27.30 -30.98
N GLU A 343 -2.19 -26.20 -30.28
CA GLU A 343 -3.20 -25.38 -29.60
C GLU A 343 -2.95 -23.90 -29.92
N THR A 344 -3.97 -23.05 -29.75
CA THR A 344 -3.83 -21.58 -29.88
C THR A 344 -3.62 -20.90 -28.53
N SER A 345 -3.89 -21.60 -27.42
CA SER A 345 -3.65 -21.11 -26.07
C SER A 345 -3.36 -22.27 -25.13
N PHE A 346 -2.52 -22.01 -24.13
CA PHE A 346 -2.12 -22.97 -23.12
C PHE A 346 -1.89 -22.28 -21.78
N THR A 347 -2.47 -22.82 -20.72
CA THR A 347 -2.40 -22.30 -19.35
C THR A 347 -1.87 -23.37 -18.41
N VAL A 348 -0.81 -23.03 -17.68
CA VAL A 348 -0.24 -23.85 -16.60
C VAL A 348 -0.56 -23.19 -15.26
N TYR A 349 -1.12 -23.98 -14.35
CA TYR A 349 -1.43 -23.57 -12.99
C TYR A 349 -0.36 -24.11 -12.04
N LEU A 350 0.08 -23.26 -11.10
CA LEU A 350 0.92 -23.65 -9.97
C LEU A 350 0.17 -23.36 -8.68
N ALA A 351 0.03 -24.36 -7.80
CA ALA A 351 -0.59 -24.24 -6.48
C ALA A 351 0.44 -24.57 -5.40
N PHE A 352 0.56 -23.69 -4.41
CA PHE A 352 1.57 -23.76 -3.36
C PHE A 352 0.88 -24.03 -2.01
N ALA A 353 1.27 -25.09 -1.31
CA ALA A 353 0.66 -25.41 -0.03
C ALA A 353 1.65 -26.04 0.96
N GLU A 354 1.25 -26.10 2.23
CA GLU A 354 2.01 -26.74 3.31
C GLU A 354 2.01 -28.26 3.21
N THR A 355 0.96 -28.83 2.61
CA THR A 355 0.81 -30.28 2.45
C THR A 355 0.59 -30.67 0.99
N GLU A 356 1.04 -31.88 0.64
CA GLU A 356 0.87 -32.48 -0.69
C GLU A 356 -0.61 -32.51 -1.11
N GLU A 357 -1.49 -32.95 -0.19
CA GLU A 357 -2.93 -33.05 -0.44
C GLU A 357 -3.57 -31.71 -0.76
N GLN A 358 -3.24 -30.66 0.00
CA GLN A 358 -3.76 -29.31 -0.23
C GLN A 358 -3.29 -28.74 -1.57
N ALA A 359 -2.01 -28.90 -1.91
CA ALA A 359 -1.47 -28.42 -3.19
C ALA A 359 -2.17 -29.09 -4.37
N ILE A 360 -2.30 -30.42 -4.34
CA ILE A 360 -3.00 -31.20 -5.39
C ILE A 360 -4.47 -30.79 -5.48
N LYS A 361 -5.16 -30.68 -4.34
CA LYS A 361 -6.57 -30.29 -4.30
C LYS A 361 -6.80 -28.91 -4.92
N GLN A 362 -5.94 -27.95 -4.59
CA GLN A 362 -6.03 -26.60 -5.13
C GLN A 362 -5.73 -26.57 -6.63
N ALA A 363 -4.72 -27.29 -7.10
CA ALA A 363 -4.43 -27.42 -8.53
C ALA A 363 -5.61 -28.02 -9.32
N ASN A 364 -6.21 -29.09 -8.81
CA ASN A 364 -7.41 -29.68 -9.42
C ASN A 364 -8.60 -28.71 -9.43
N ALA A 365 -8.81 -27.95 -8.35
CA ALA A 365 -9.88 -26.95 -8.30
C ALA A 365 -9.70 -25.85 -9.36
N LEU A 366 -8.47 -25.35 -9.55
CA LEU A 366 -8.16 -24.38 -10.60
C LEU A 366 -8.44 -24.92 -12.00
N LEU A 367 -8.14 -26.19 -12.25
CA LEU A 367 -8.45 -26.84 -13.52
C LEU A 367 -9.97 -27.01 -13.75
N GLU A 368 -10.70 -27.50 -12.73
CA GLU A 368 -12.13 -27.78 -12.81
C GLU A 368 -12.99 -26.52 -13.00
N GLN A 369 -12.55 -25.40 -12.44
CA GLN A 369 -13.28 -24.13 -12.39
C GLN A 369 -12.87 -23.13 -13.46
N ASP A 370 -11.87 -23.47 -14.30
CA ASP A 370 -11.18 -22.51 -15.17
C ASP A 370 -10.65 -21.30 -14.36
N GLY A 371 -9.66 -21.58 -13.51
CA GLY A 371 -9.07 -20.61 -12.59
C GLY A 371 -8.67 -19.30 -13.28
N TYR A 372 -8.13 -19.37 -14.50
CA TYR A 372 -7.75 -18.18 -15.26
C TYR A 372 -8.94 -17.22 -15.47
N THR A 373 -10.06 -17.73 -16.03
CA THR A 373 -11.26 -16.91 -16.25
C THR A 373 -11.94 -16.53 -14.94
N LEU A 374 -11.95 -17.43 -13.94
CA LEU A 374 -12.54 -17.16 -12.64
C LEU A 374 -11.82 -16.02 -11.92
N HIS A 375 -10.48 -15.98 -11.97
CA HIS A 375 -9.70 -14.90 -11.34
C HIS A 375 -9.97 -13.55 -12.00
N GLN A 376 -10.02 -13.50 -13.33
CA GLN A 376 -10.43 -12.30 -14.06
C GLN A 376 -11.83 -11.84 -13.65
N GLN A 377 -12.78 -12.76 -13.49
CA GLN A 377 -14.14 -12.46 -13.03
C GLN A 377 -14.14 -11.90 -11.60
N GLN A 378 -13.39 -12.51 -10.67
CA GLN A 378 -13.26 -12.03 -9.29
C GLN A 378 -12.66 -10.62 -9.23
N THR A 379 -11.61 -10.35 -10.00
CA THR A 379 -11.00 -9.02 -10.10
C THR A 379 -11.97 -8.00 -10.67
N TYR A 380 -12.73 -8.37 -11.72
CA TYR A 380 -13.80 -7.52 -12.26
C TYR A 380 -14.87 -7.22 -11.22
N ASP A 381 -15.35 -8.24 -10.52
CA ASP A 381 -16.43 -8.11 -9.53
C ASP A 381 -16.02 -7.23 -8.35
N MET A 382 -14.79 -7.39 -7.85
CA MET A 382 -14.18 -6.55 -6.80
C MET A 382 -14.07 -5.09 -7.25
N LEU A 383 -13.49 -4.84 -8.43
CA LEU A 383 -13.30 -3.47 -8.94
C LEU A 383 -14.62 -2.74 -9.20
N THR A 384 -15.71 -3.47 -9.41
CA THR A 384 -17.01 -2.93 -9.81
C THR A 384 -18.11 -3.14 -8.78
N GLN A 385 -17.78 -3.60 -7.56
CA GLN A 385 -18.75 -3.75 -6.46
C GLN A 385 -19.33 -2.38 -6.09
N SER A 386 -18.47 -1.48 -5.64
CA SER A 386 -18.65 -0.04 -5.81
C SER A 386 -17.99 0.41 -7.10
N TYR A 387 -18.55 1.42 -7.75
CA TYR A 387 -18.07 1.90 -9.06
C TYR A 387 -18.13 3.42 -9.11
N LEU A 388 -17.10 4.03 -9.68
CA LEU A 388 -17.08 5.45 -10.06
C LEU A 388 -16.36 5.56 -11.40
N TRP A 389 -17.02 6.17 -12.37
CA TRP A 389 -16.50 6.36 -13.71
C TRP A 389 -16.88 7.73 -14.24
N THR A 390 -15.89 8.57 -14.51
CA THR A 390 -16.05 9.97 -14.91
C THR A 390 -15.70 10.16 -16.39
N SER A 391 -15.81 11.39 -16.89
CA SER A 391 -15.33 11.75 -18.23
C SER A 391 -13.79 11.84 -18.32
N ASP A 392 -13.05 11.71 -17.21
CA ASP A 392 -11.58 11.68 -17.20
C ASP A 392 -11.09 10.22 -17.11
N LEU A 393 -10.74 9.66 -18.28
CA LEU A 393 -10.28 8.28 -18.40
C LEU A 393 -9.02 7.98 -17.58
N GLU A 394 -8.10 8.94 -17.47
CA GLU A 394 -6.85 8.74 -16.75
C GLU A 394 -7.11 8.67 -15.24
N TYR A 395 -7.98 9.55 -14.72
CA TYR A 395 -8.42 9.46 -13.33
C TYR A 395 -9.15 8.15 -13.05
N ASN A 396 -10.04 7.72 -13.94
CA ASN A 396 -10.74 6.43 -13.79
C ASN A 396 -9.76 5.25 -13.72
N ARG A 397 -8.74 5.27 -14.59
CA ARG A 397 -7.67 4.26 -14.58
C ARG A 397 -6.92 4.28 -13.25
N ALA A 398 -6.47 5.45 -12.78
CA ALA A 398 -5.75 5.59 -11.52
C ALA A 398 -6.59 5.16 -10.31
N LEU A 399 -7.87 5.54 -10.26
CA LEU A 399 -8.78 5.16 -9.18
C LEU A 399 -9.01 3.65 -9.11
N MET A 400 -9.22 2.99 -10.25
CA MET A 400 -9.37 1.53 -10.28
C MET A 400 -8.08 0.80 -9.92
N TRP A 401 -6.92 1.35 -10.30
CA TRP A 401 -5.63 0.82 -9.86
C TRP A 401 -5.38 1.03 -8.36
N ALA A 402 -5.72 2.19 -7.81
CA ALA A 402 -5.65 2.43 -6.37
C ALA A 402 -6.51 1.43 -5.58
N LYS A 403 -7.71 1.08 -6.09
CA LYS A 403 -8.54 0.00 -5.53
C LYS A 403 -7.87 -1.37 -5.62
N ALA A 404 -7.35 -1.73 -6.79
CA ALA A 404 -6.65 -3.01 -6.99
C ALA A 404 -5.43 -3.14 -6.08
N SER A 405 -4.59 -2.10 -6.02
CA SER A 405 -3.41 -2.05 -5.16
C SER A 405 -3.78 -2.01 -3.68
N GLY A 406 -4.82 -1.28 -3.28
CA GLY A 406 -5.33 -1.31 -1.90
C GLY A 406 -5.66 -2.73 -1.44
N LYS A 407 -6.23 -3.56 -2.33
CA LYS A 407 -6.49 -4.96 -2.02
C LYS A 407 -5.23 -5.79 -1.82
N VAL A 408 -4.12 -5.53 -2.51
CA VAL A 408 -2.84 -6.25 -2.33
C VAL A 408 -2.41 -6.33 -0.85
N PHE A 409 -2.74 -5.32 -0.05
CA PHE A 409 -2.33 -5.23 1.35
C PHE A 409 -3.23 -5.98 2.34
N VAL A 410 -4.42 -6.43 1.95
CA VAL A 410 -5.29 -7.20 2.85
C VAL A 410 -4.72 -8.61 3.04
N SER A 411 -4.37 -8.97 4.27
CA SER A 411 -3.73 -10.26 4.60
C SER A 411 -4.46 -11.00 5.72
N ASN A 412 -4.17 -12.30 5.87
CA ASN A 412 -4.81 -13.17 6.85
C ASN A 412 -3.80 -13.89 7.78
N GLU A 413 -2.56 -13.40 7.88
CA GLU A 413 -1.46 -14.10 8.59
C GLU A 413 -1.64 -14.15 10.13
N PHE A 414 -2.15 -13.08 10.75
CA PHE A 414 -2.41 -12.99 12.20
C PHE A 414 -3.85 -12.55 12.46
N GLY A 415 -4.79 -13.25 11.84
CA GLY A 415 -6.14 -12.74 11.61
C GLY A 415 -6.16 -11.78 10.43
N LYS A 416 -7.36 -11.29 10.06
CA LYS A 416 -7.49 -10.35 8.95
C LYS A 416 -6.92 -9.00 9.33
N GLY A 417 -6.08 -8.43 8.48
CA GLY A 417 -5.46 -7.13 8.69
C GLY A 417 -5.00 -6.49 7.38
N ILE A 418 -4.32 -5.37 7.48
CA ILE A 418 -3.77 -4.63 6.34
C ILE A 418 -2.26 -4.47 6.57
N TRP A 419 -1.45 -4.98 5.63
CA TRP A 419 -0.02 -4.68 5.58
C TRP A 419 0.19 -3.19 5.31
N ALA A 420 1.15 -2.58 6.01
CA ALA A 420 1.40 -1.15 5.86
C ALA A 420 1.99 -0.81 4.48
N GLY A 421 3.00 -1.57 4.03
CA GLY A 421 3.62 -1.33 2.72
C GLY A 421 4.75 -2.28 2.37
N LEU A 422 5.08 -2.34 1.08
CA LEU A 422 6.07 -3.26 0.52
C LEU A 422 7.35 -2.53 0.08
N PRO A 423 8.54 -3.10 0.34
CA PRO A 423 8.75 -4.51 0.74
C PRO A 423 8.90 -4.72 2.26
N TRP A 424 9.03 -3.64 3.04
CA TRP A 424 9.56 -3.70 4.41
C TRP A 424 8.52 -3.93 5.50
N PHE A 425 7.28 -3.50 5.29
CA PHE A 425 6.24 -3.48 6.32
C PHE A 425 5.10 -4.43 5.98
N LYS A 426 5.48 -5.69 5.74
CA LYS A 426 4.57 -6.85 5.59
C LYS A 426 4.02 -7.33 6.95
N ASP A 427 3.73 -6.39 7.84
CA ASP A 427 3.13 -6.64 9.16
C ASP A 427 1.83 -5.82 9.27
N CYS A 428 0.91 -6.26 10.13
CA CYS A 428 -0.27 -5.48 10.45
C CYS A 428 0.08 -4.41 11.50
N TRP A 429 0.10 -3.15 11.07
CA TRP A 429 0.23 -1.99 11.95
C TRP A 429 -1.14 -1.39 12.21
N GLY A 430 -1.49 -1.16 13.48
CA GLY A 430 -2.82 -0.67 13.87
C GLY A 430 -3.11 0.70 13.28
N ARG A 431 -2.19 1.66 13.46
CA ARG A 431 -2.32 3.01 12.88
C ARG A 431 -2.55 2.94 11.37
N ASP A 432 -1.66 2.29 10.64
CA ASP A 432 -1.69 2.17 9.18
C ASP A 432 -2.97 1.49 8.71
N SER A 433 -3.38 0.40 9.39
CA SER A 433 -4.61 -0.32 9.07
C SER A 433 -5.83 0.58 9.16
N PHE A 434 -5.96 1.36 10.23
CA PHE A 434 -7.15 2.20 10.44
C PHE A 434 -7.14 3.48 9.63
N ILE A 435 -5.97 4.01 9.24
CA ILE A 435 -5.91 5.06 8.19
C ILE A 435 -6.32 4.47 6.83
N ALA A 436 -5.91 3.24 6.52
CA ALA A 436 -6.16 2.62 5.21
C ALA A 436 -7.55 1.97 5.08
N LEU A 437 -8.23 1.68 6.19
CA LEU A 437 -9.47 0.91 6.22
C LEU A 437 -10.58 1.53 5.35
N PRO A 438 -10.87 2.86 5.38
CA PRO A 438 -11.95 3.44 4.59
C PRO A 438 -11.80 3.23 3.09
N GLY A 439 -10.61 3.49 2.54
CA GLY A 439 -10.33 3.41 1.11
C GLY A 439 -10.20 1.97 0.61
N ILE A 440 -9.75 1.04 1.46
CA ILE A 440 -9.58 -0.38 1.10
C ILE A 440 -10.87 -1.19 1.28
N THR A 441 -11.73 -0.83 2.24
CA THR A 441 -12.92 -1.63 2.59
C THR A 441 -14.23 -0.86 2.41
N LEU A 442 -14.46 0.21 3.17
CA LEU A 442 -15.78 0.85 3.28
C LEU A 442 -16.29 1.39 1.95
N VAL A 443 -15.48 2.17 1.22
CA VAL A 443 -15.91 2.75 -0.06
C VAL A 443 -16.06 1.68 -1.15
N ASN A 444 -15.44 0.51 -0.98
CA ASN A 444 -15.57 -0.64 -1.87
C ASN A 444 -16.80 -1.51 -1.54
N GLY A 445 -17.46 -1.25 -0.40
CA GLY A 445 -18.59 -2.03 0.09
C GLY A 445 -18.20 -3.30 0.84
N ASP A 446 -16.94 -3.46 1.22
CA ASP A 446 -16.43 -4.68 1.88
C ASP A 446 -16.58 -4.58 3.40
N PHE A 447 -17.82 -4.46 3.87
CA PHE A 447 -18.12 -4.23 5.29
C PHE A 447 -17.74 -5.41 6.19
N ASP A 448 -17.81 -6.64 5.68
CA ASP A 448 -17.39 -7.83 6.44
C ASP A 448 -15.89 -7.82 6.71
N ASP A 449 -15.08 -7.41 5.73
CA ASP A 449 -13.62 -7.23 5.92
C ASP A 449 -13.35 -6.12 6.92
N ALA A 450 -14.02 -4.98 6.79
CA ALA A 450 -13.88 -3.85 7.71
C ALA A 450 -14.14 -4.27 9.16
N LYS A 451 -15.27 -4.96 9.42
CA LYS A 451 -15.63 -5.47 10.73
C LYS A 451 -14.59 -6.46 11.26
N THR A 452 -14.19 -7.43 10.44
CA THR A 452 -13.23 -8.47 10.84
C THR A 452 -11.88 -7.88 11.22
N ILE A 453 -11.41 -6.85 10.50
CA ILE A 453 -10.16 -6.15 10.81
C ILE A 453 -10.29 -5.40 12.15
N ILE A 454 -11.40 -4.67 12.36
CA ILE A 454 -11.67 -3.98 13.64
C ILE A 454 -11.71 -4.99 14.80
N ASP A 455 -12.45 -6.08 14.64
CA ASP A 455 -12.58 -7.14 15.65
C ASP A 455 -11.22 -7.77 15.99
N ASN A 456 -10.37 -7.99 14.99
CA ASN A 456 -9.04 -8.56 15.21
C ASN A 456 -8.21 -7.69 16.18
N PHE A 457 -8.07 -6.40 15.89
CA PHE A 457 -7.34 -5.47 16.77
C PHE A 457 -8.04 -5.24 18.11
N ALA A 458 -9.37 -5.15 18.13
CA ALA A 458 -10.15 -5.00 19.36
C ALA A 458 -9.97 -6.19 20.30
N SER A 459 -9.87 -7.42 19.76
CA SER A 459 -9.61 -8.63 20.54
C SER A 459 -8.26 -8.63 21.25
N MET A 460 -7.32 -7.81 20.78
CA MET A 460 -5.98 -7.63 21.33
C MET A 460 -5.86 -6.35 22.18
N GLN A 461 -6.97 -5.70 22.56
CA GLN A 461 -6.91 -4.53 23.43
C GLN A 461 -6.25 -4.85 24.78
N LEU A 462 -5.37 -3.97 25.26
CA LEU A 462 -4.69 -4.17 26.53
C LEU A 462 -5.64 -3.88 27.71
N THR A 463 -6.03 -4.92 28.44
CA THR A 463 -7.00 -4.83 29.55
C THR A 463 -6.37 -4.72 30.94
N ASP A 464 -5.04 -4.76 31.06
CA ASP A 464 -4.34 -4.54 32.33
C ASP A 464 -4.45 -3.07 32.73
N ASP A 465 -5.26 -2.79 33.75
CA ASP A 465 -5.53 -1.44 34.22
C ASP A 465 -4.33 -0.78 34.92
N GLN A 466 -3.30 -1.54 35.29
CA GLN A 466 -2.05 -1.00 35.85
C GLN A 466 -1.07 -0.56 34.76
N SER A 467 -1.29 -0.97 33.51
CA SER A 467 -0.47 -0.54 32.38
C SER A 467 -0.74 0.91 32.02
N LEU A 468 0.32 1.65 31.66
CA LEU A 468 0.18 2.97 31.04
C LEU A 468 -0.59 2.88 29.71
N ASN A 469 -0.52 1.73 29.03
CA ASN A 469 -1.21 1.47 27.76
C ASN A 469 -2.61 0.88 27.94
N TYR A 470 -3.20 0.91 29.14
CA TYR A 470 -4.55 0.40 29.39
C TYR A 470 -5.56 0.96 28.36
N GLY A 471 -6.34 0.06 27.75
CA GLY A 471 -7.34 0.39 26.74
C GLY A 471 -6.80 0.64 25.33
N ARG A 472 -5.49 0.56 25.09
CA ARG A 472 -4.91 0.68 23.74
C ARG A 472 -4.99 -0.63 22.99
N ILE A 473 -5.21 -0.55 21.68
CA ILE A 473 -5.00 -1.66 20.74
C ILE A 473 -3.54 -1.72 20.28
N PRO A 474 -3.10 -2.83 19.68
CA PRO A 474 -1.75 -2.95 19.14
C PRO A 474 -1.40 -1.86 18.11
N ASN A 475 -0.20 -1.31 18.23
CA ASN A 475 0.44 -0.57 17.15
C ASN A 475 1.02 -1.51 16.09
N ARG A 476 1.66 -2.61 16.48
CA ARG A 476 2.25 -3.58 15.55
C ARG A 476 2.05 -5.00 16.04
N VAL A 477 1.65 -5.89 15.14
CA VAL A 477 1.51 -7.33 15.37
C VAL A 477 2.48 -8.07 14.43
N THR A 478 3.55 -8.64 14.99
CA THR A 478 4.53 -9.48 14.24
C THR A 478 4.42 -10.96 14.57
N SER A 479 3.84 -11.27 15.73
CA SER A 479 3.39 -12.60 16.14
C SER A 479 2.43 -12.43 17.32
N LEU A 480 1.69 -13.49 17.67
CA LEU A 480 0.85 -13.49 18.88
C LEU A 480 1.66 -13.36 20.20
N THR A 481 2.98 -13.48 20.14
CA THR A 481 3.89 -13.34 21.29
C THR A 481 4.68 -12.03 21.28
N ASN A 482 4.61 -11.24 20.20
CA ASN A 482 5.35 -9.99 20.02
C ASN A 482 4.43 -8.89 19.46
N ILE A 483 3.81 -8.16 20.39
CA ILE A 483 2.84 -7.11 20.16
C ILE A 483 3.28 -5.83 20.87
N ILE A 484 3.26 -4.70 20.17
CA ILE A 484 3.71 -3.39 20.70
C ILE A 484 2.53 -2.42 20.76
N TYR A 485 2.40 -1.61 21.82
CA TYR A 485 1.28 -0.68 22.09
C TYR A 485 1.73 0.80 22.21
N ASN A 486 2.81 1.17 21.54
CA ASN A 486 3.59 2.40 21.81
C ASN A 486 3.08 3.67 21.09
N THR A 487 1.86 3.68 20.56
CA THR A 487 1.31 4.83 19.81
C THR A 487 0.13 5.47 20.50
N THR A 488 0.01 6.78 20.33
CA THR A 488 -1.05 7.61 20.92
C THR A 488 -2.24 7.80 19.99
N ASP A 489 -2.00 7.72 18.68
CA ASP A 489 -2.97 7.93 17.61
C ASP A 489 -3.61 6.65 17.07
N GLY A 490 -2.96 5.48 17.23
CA GLY A 490 -3.43 4.21 16.65
C GLY A 490 -4.83 3.79 17.12
N THR A 491 -5.10 3.82 18.43
CA THR A 491 -6.43 3.46 18.95
C THR A 491 -7.52 4.47 18.57
N PRO A 492 -7.31 5.80 18.67
CA PRO A 492 -8.28 6.76 18.16
C PRO A 492 -8.66 6.60 16.68
N TRP A 493 -7.71 6.22 15.81
CA TRP A 493 -8.03 5.90 14.41
C TRP A 493 -9.01 4.73 14.33
N MET A 494 -8.77 3.64 15.08
CA MET A 494 -9.74 2.54 15.16
C MET A 494 -11.11 3.02 15.65
N VAL A 495 -11.18 3.88 16.67
CA VAL A 495 -12.46 4.39 17.20
C VAL A 495 -13.22 5.20 16.15
N ARG A 496 -12.51 6.01 15.35
CA ARG A 496 -13.10 6.70 14.19
C ARG A 496 -13.65 5.69 13.18
N GLU A 497 -12.88 4.65 12.86
CA GLU A 497 -13.28 3.65 11.87
C GLU A 497 -14.41 2.72 12.33
N VAL A 498 -14.53 2.47 13.64
CA VAL A 498 -15.71 1.84 14.23
C VAL A 498 -16.95 2.66 13.88
N TRP A 499 -16.88 3.98 14.01
CA TRP A 499 -18.01 4.84 13.69
C TRP A 499 -18.29 4.91 12.19
N ASP A 500 -17.26 5.00 11.34
CA ASP A 500 -17.45 4.97 9.89
C ASP A 500 -18.07 3.64 9.44
N TYR A 501 -17.58 2.49 9.94
CA TYR A 501 -18.20 1.18 9.70
C TYR A 501 -19.69 1.17 10.09
N LEU A 502 -20.02 1.62 11.29
CA LEU A 502 -21.40 1.62 11.79
C LEU A 502 -22.31 2.53 10.95
N ARG A 503 -21.81 3.70 10.55
CA ARG A 503 -22.55 4.63 9.68
C ARG A 503 -22.78 4.06 8.28
N TYR A 504 -21.84 3.31 7.73
CA TYR A 504 -21.95 2.64 6.43
C TYR A 504 -22.83 1.39 6.46
N SER A 505 -22.74 0.57 7.52
CA SER A 505 -23.39 -0.74 7.61
C SER A 505 -24.77 -0.70 8.28
N GLY A 506 -25.00 0.23 9.21
CA GLY A 506 -26.19 0.26 10.06
C GLY A 506 -26.22 -0.85 11.13
N ASP A 507 -25.08 -1.49 11.41
CA ASP A 507 -24.98 -2.65 12.32
C ASP A 507 -25.18 -2.27 13.81
N LEU A 508 -26.45 -2.13 14.22
CA LEU A 508 -26.85 -1.76 15.58
C LEU A 508 -26.43 -2.79 16.65
N ASP A 509 -26.30 -4.07 16.28
CA ASP A 509 -25.88 -5.10 17.23
C ASP A 509 -24.37 -5.06 17.45
N TYR A 510 -23.60 -4.74 16.41
CA TYR A 510 -22.19 -4.48 16.57
C TYR A 510 -21.90 -3.22 17.37
N ALA A 511 -22.71 -2.15 17.23
CA ALA A 511 -22.60 -0.96 18.08
C ALA A 511 -22.69 -1.29 19.59
N LYS A 512 -23.44 -2.34 19.98
CA LYS A 512 -23.46 -2.83 21.36
C LYS A 512 -22.22 -3.64 21.70
N THR A 513 -21.80 -4.49 20.77
CA THR A 513 -20.66 -5.41 20.95
C THR A 513 -19.34 -4.66 21.14
N ILE A 514 -19.11 -3.62 20.35
CA ILE A 514 -17.85 -2.85 20.35
C ILE A 514 -17.80 -1.76 21.41
N TYR A 515 -18.94 -1.39 22.00
CA TYR A 515 -19.02 -0.30 22.97
C TYR A 515 -18.08 -0.46 24.18
N PRO A 516 -17.98 -1.63 24.84
CA PRO A 516 -17.05 -1.83 25.95
C PRO A 516 -15.59 -1.54 25.59
N ILE A 517 -15.15 -1.89 24.38
CA ILE A 517 -13.78 -1.63 23.90
C ILE A 517 -13.51 -0.11 23.87
N VAL A 518 -14.46 0.67 23.38
CA VAL A 518 -14.36 2.14 23.37
C VAL A 518 -14.36 2.68 24.80
N GLN A 519 -15.21 2.15 25.70
CA GLN A 519 -15.22 2.59 27.11
C GLN A 519 -13.87 2.37 27.79
N THR A 520 -13.27 1.18 27.64
CA THR A 520 -11.95 0.85 28.20
C THR A 520 -10.87 1.81 27.68
N TYR A 521 -10.90 2.16 26.39
CA TYR A 521 -9.99 3.16 25.83
C TYR A 521 -10.17 4.54 26.47
N ILE A 522 -11.40 5.05 26.57
CA ILE A 522 -11.67 6.35 27.20
C ILE A 522 -11.21 6.37 28.67
N ASP A 523 -11.48 5.32 29.43
CA ASP A 523 -11.06 5.20 30.83
C ASP A 523 -9.53 5.17 30.96
N GLY A 524 -8.81 4.50 30.05
CA GLY A 524 -7.35 4.51 30.01
C GLY A 524 -6.75 5.88 29.73
N ILE A 525 -7.33 6.64 28.79
CA ILE A 525 -6.92 8.02 28.52
C ILE A 525 -7.18 8.92 29.72
N GLU A 526 -8.37 8.86 30.30
CA GLU A 526 -8.73 9.68 31.47
C GLU A 526 -7.82 9.39 32.67
N LYS A 527 -7.45 8.14 32.89
CA LYS A 527 -6.57 7.73 33.99
C LYS A 527 -5.13 8.23 33.82
N ASN A 528 -4.58 8.14 32.60
CA ASN A 528 -3.12 8.21 32.40
C ASN A 528 -2.64 9.42 31.58
N TYR A 529 -3.50 10.03 30.75
CA TYR A 529 -3.04 10.96 29.70
C TYR A 529 -3.77 12.30 29.64
N LEU A 530 -4.80 12.57 30.46
CA LEU A 530 -5.47 13.88 30.42
C LEU A 530 -4.83 14.90 31.35
N ASP A 531 -4.67 16.12 30.83
CA ASP A 531 -4.28 17.27 31.64
C ASP A 531 -5.49 18.01 32.25
N GLN A 532 -5.20 19.08 33.00
CA GLN A 532 -6.23 19.93 33.62
C GLN A 532 -7.18 20.60 32.62
N TYR A 533 -6.78 20.74 31.35
CA TYR A 533 -7.58 21.31 30.26
C TYR A 533 -8.44 20.27 29.55
N GLY A 534 -8.32 18.98 29.94
CA GLY A 534 -8.98 17.86 29.28
C GLY A 534 -8.32 17.46 27.97
N LEU A 535 -7.15 18.00 27.66
CA LEU A 535 -6.38 17.69 26.46
C LEU A 535 -5.52 16.45 26.71
N MET A 536 -5.33 15.65 25.66
CA MET A 536 -4.56 14.43 25.72
C MET A 536 -3.07 14.73 25.57
N THR A 537 -2.32 14.37 26.61
CA THR A 537 -0.87 14.45 26.70
C THR A 537 -0.21 13.23 26.08
N HIS A 538 0.97 13.39 25.49
CA HIS A 538 1.77 12.30 24.91
C HIS A 538 3.25 12.68 24.82
N ARG A 539 4.13 11.68 24.61
CA ARG A 539 5.55 11.93 24.36
C ARG A 539 5.76 12.37 22.91
N ASP A 540 6.94 12.92 22.65
CA ASP A 540 7.33 13.44 21.34
C ASP A 540 7.13 12.47 20.16
N PRO A 541 7.61 11.20 20.21
CA PRO A 541 7.52 10.27 19.07
C PRO A 541 6.31 9.32 19.15
N ASP A 542 5.24 9.66 19.88
CA ASP A 542 4.08 8.78 20.02
C ASP A 542 3.00 9.00 18.93
N THR A 543 3.20 9.98 18.02
CA THR A 543 2.30 10.31 16.89
C THR A 543 2.73 9.61 15.60
N TRP A 544 2.03 9.78 14.47
CA TRP A 544 2.51 9.30 13.16
C TRP A 544 3.86 9.88 12.74
N MET A 545 4.27 11.01 13.33
CA MET A 545 5.63 11.54 13.20
C MET A 545 6.56 10.92 14.25
N ASP A 546 6.90 9.63 14.10
CA ASP A 546 7.58 8.81 15.12
C ASP A 546 9.04 8.47 14.83
N ALA A 547 9.67 9.11 13.84
CA ALA A 547 11.09 8.91 13.56
C ALA A 547 11.97 9.18 14.80
N LYS A 548 12.85 8.22 15.14
CA LYS A 548 13.78 8.29 16.28
C LYS A 548 15.24 8.05 15.88
N LEU A 549 16.15 8.90 16.35
CA LEU A 549 17.59 8.65 16.35
C LEU A 549 17.91 7.46 17.26
N GLU A 550 18.57 6.44 16.71
CA GLU A 550 18.92 5.18 17.39
C GLU A 550 17.74 4.51 18.11
N GLY A 551 16.51 4.69 17.60
CA GLY A 551 15.29 4.19 18.20
C GLY A 551 14.91 4.84 19.54
N LYS A 552 15.55 5.95 19.93
CA LYS A 552 15.40 6.55 21.28
C LYS A 552 15.04 8.03 21.30
N VAL A 553 15.61 8.85 20.43
CA VAL A 553 15.48 10.32 20.55
C VAL A 553 14.69 10.86 19.36
N PRO A 554 13.60 11.64 19.54
CA PRO A 554 12.73 12.05 18.44
C PRO A 554 13.43 12.99 17.45
N TRP A 555 13.28 12.75 16.14
CA TRP A 555 13.71 13.68 15.08
C TRP A 555 12.74 14.85 14.90
N SER A 556 11.46 14.62 15.12
CA SER A 556 10.38 15.61 14.98
C SER A 556 9.56 15.64 16.26
N ALA A 557 10.11 16.30 17.28
CA ALA A 557 9.48 16.40 18.59
C ALA A 557 8.10 17.08 18.46
N ARG A 558 7.00 16.38 18.79
CA ARG A 558 5.62 16.90 18.75
C ARG A 558 4.82 16.82 20.05
N GLY A 559 5.44 16.43 21.15
CA GLY A 559 4.85 16.47 22.50
C GLY A 559 4.72 17.91 23.02
N ASN A 560 3.88 18.22 23.99
CA ASN A 560 3.12 17.28 24.79
C ASN A 560 1.68 17.10 24.26
N ARG A 561 1.14 18.09 23.51
CA ARG A 561 -0.24 18.09 23.00
C ARG A 561 -0.29 18.53 21.55
N ALA A 562 -0.23 17.59 20.61
CA ALA A 562 -0.33 17.83 19.18
C ALA A 562 -1.79 17.98 18.69
N ASN A 563 -2.01 18.80 17.66
CA ASN A 563 -3.34 19.22 17.22
C ASN A 563 -4.21 18.08 16.63
N ASP A 564 -3.60 17.18 15.88
CA ASP A 564 -4.18 15.98 15.29
C ASP A 564 -4.55 14.96 16.37
N ILE A 565 -3.73 14.84 17.42
CA ILE A 565 -4.07 14.01 18.59
C ILE A 565 -5.30 14.56 19.32
N GLN A 566 -5.43 15.88 19.45
CA GLN A 566 -6.64 16.47 20.05
C GLN A 566 -7.87 16.26 19.16
N ALA A 567 -7.71 16.30 17.84
CA ALA A 567 -8.80 16.04 16.91
C ALA A 567 -9.28 14.57 16.98
N LEU A 568 -8.34 13.64 17.06
CA LEU A 568 -8.60 12.22 17.26
C LEU A 568 -9.25 11.93 18.63
N TRP A 569 -8.78 12.58 19.69
CA TRP A 569 -9.36 12.46 21.03
C TRP A 569 -10.79 13.00 21.09
N TYR A 570 -11.01 14.21 20.58
CA TYR A 570 -12.36 14.78 20.46
C TYR A 570 -13.29 13.84 19.70
N THR A 571 -12.82 13.32 18.56
CA THR A 571 -13.60 12.38 17.73
C THR A 571 -13.93 11.11 18.50
N SER A 572 -12.98 10.55 19.25
CA SER A 572 -13.21 9.36 20.09
C SER A 572 -14.31 9.59 21.12
N LEU A 573 -14.32 10.76 21.77
CA LEU A 573 -15.39 11.14 22.70
C LEU A 573 -16.73 11.29 21.99
N LYS A 574 -16.76 11.88 20.78
CA LYS A 574 -17.98 11.99 19.97
C LYS A 574 -18.55 10.61 19.60
N VAL A 575 -17.70 9.67 19.21
CA VAL A 575 -18.11 8.27 18.97
C VAL A 575 -18.64 7.64 20.25
N ALA A 576 -17.95 7.82 21.38
CA ALA A 576 -18.37 7.27 22.67
C ALA A 576 -19.75 7.81 23.12
N ILE A 577 -20.07 9.08 22.83
CA ILE A 577 -21.40 9.66 23.08
C ILE A 577 -22.47 8.92 22.28
N GLU A 578 -22.25 8.68 20.99
CA GLU A 578 -23.23 8.01 20.14
C GLU A 578 -23.40 6.54 20.52
N LEU A 579 -22.31 5.82 20.78
CA LEU A 579 -22.38 4.44 21.27
C LEU A 579 -23.09 4.35 22.62
N ALA A 580 -22.83 5.27 23.55
CA ALA A 580 -23.54 5.33 24.83
C ALA A 580 -25.04 5.56 24.63
N ARG A 581 -25.45 6.43 23.70
CA ARG A 581 -26.88 6.64 23.36
C ARG A 581 -27.51 5.37 22.79
N LEU A 582 -26.85 4.70 21.86
CA LEU A 582 -27.32 3.43 21.25
C LEU A 582 -27.44 2.30 22.28
N ASN A 583 -26.59 2.31 23.31
CA ASN A 583 -26.59 1.36 24.43
C ASN A 583 -27.45 1.81 25.62
N GLN A 584 -28.17 2.94 25.50
CA GLN A 584 -29.01 3.52 26.55
C GLN A 584 -28.25 3.89 27.84
N ASP A 585 -26.93 4.08 27.78
CA ASP A 585 -26.08 4.54 28.87
C ASP A 585 -26.04 6.07 28.93
N GLN A 586 -27.10 6.67 29.50
CA GLN A 586 -27.20 8.12 29.63
C GLN A 586 -26.13 8.73 30.55
N ALA A 587 -25.63 7.97 31.53
CA ALA A 587 -24.62 8.47 32.46
C ALA A 587 -23.28 8.68 31.73
N SER A 588 -22.83 7.67 30.98
CA SER A 588 -21.62 7.78 30.16
C SER A 588 -21.78 8.81 29.04
N ALA A 589 -22.96 8.87 28.38
CA ALA A 589 -23.22 9.88 27.35
C ALA A 589 -23.07 11.32 27.87
N LEU A 590 -23.54 11.61 29.09
CA LEU A 590 -23.36 12.92 29.74
C LEU A 590 -21.91 13.18 30.14
N ARG A 591 -21.21 12.19 30.69
CA ARG A 591 -19.78 12.27 31.05
C ARG A 591 -18.93 12.58 29.82
N TYR A 592 -19.06 11.79 28.75
CA TYR A 592 -18.28 11.97 27.52
C TYR A 592 -18.59 13.29 26.83
N ARG A 593 -19.85 13.76 26.89
CA ARG A 593 -20.22 15.10 26.40
C ARG A 593 -19.49 16.20 27.15
N ALA A 594 -19.47 16.16 28.48
CA ALA A 594 -18.75 17.14 29.28
C ALA A 594 -17.23 17.15 28.96
N MET A 595 -16.64 15.98 28.73
CA MET A 595 -15.24 15.87 28.29
C MET A 595 -15.03 16.48 26.91
N ALA A 596 -15.90 16.17 25.94
CA ALA A 596 -15.80 16.67 24.57
C ALA A 596 -15.96 18.20 24.50
N ASP A 597 -16.92 18.76 25.24
CA ASP A 597 -17.14 20.20 25.33
C ASP A 597 -15.91 20.91 25.93
N LYS A 598 -15.27 20.29 26.93
CA LYS A 598 -14.03 20.81 27.53
C LYS A 598 -12.86 20.78 26.54
N VAL A 599 -12.69 19.68 25.80
CA VAL A 599 -11.66 19.57 24.73
C VAL A 599 -11.87 20.64 23.68
N GLN A 600 -13.09 20.78 23.16
CA GLN A 600 -13.44 21.77 22.13
C GLN A 600 -13.12 23.19 22.59
N PHE A 601 -13.55 23.55 23.81
CA PHE A 601 -13.30 24.87 24.38
C PHE A 601 -11.80 25.13 24.57
N SER A 602 -11.08 24.20 25.20
CA SER A 602 -9.64 24.32 25.45
C SER A 602 -8.85 24.37 24.13
N PHE A 603 -9.20 23.54 23.16
CA PHE A 603 -8.54 23.51 21.85
C PHE A 603 -8.64 24.85 21.15
N GLN A 604 -9.86 25.39 20.96
CA GLN A 604 -10.03 26.68 20.29
C GLN A 604 -9.34 27.82 21.05
N LYS A 605 -9.40 27.83 22.38
CA LYS A 605 -8.76 28.88 23.19
C LYS A 605 -7.23 28.83 23.15
N MET A 606 -6.66 27.63 23.19
CA MET A 606 -5.21 27.44 23.40
C MET A 606 -4.45 27.22 22.10
N PHE A 607 -5.02 26.57 21.07
CA PHE A 607 -4.32 26.31 19.82
C PHE A 607 -4.46 27.42 18.79
N TRP A 608 -5.61 28.12 18.76
CA TRP A 608 -5.80 29.23 17.81
C TRP A 608 -5.10 30.50 18.31
N ASP A 609 -4.26 31.08 17.47
CA ASP A 609 -3.62 32.36 17.73
C ASP A 609 -4.32 33.48 16.95
N GLU A 610 -5.13 34.29 17.65
CA GLU A 610 -5.91 35.37 17.02
C GLU A 610 -5.05 36.50 16.42
N GLN A 611 -3.80 36.67 16.88
CA GLN A 611 -2.93 37.74 16.40
C GLN A 611 -2.32 37.40 15.04
N THR A 612 -1.84 36.16 14.89
CA THR A 612 -1.22 35.66 13.66
C THR A 612 -2.21 34.95 12.75
N GLU A 613 -3.42 34.67 13.23
CA GLU A 613 -4.44 33.87 12.54
C GLU A 613 -3.92 32.48 12.14
N MET A 614 -3.11 31.88 13.01
CA MET A 614 -2.51 30.55 12.82
C MET A 614 -3.01 29.55 13.85
N LEU A 615 -3.13 28.29 13.43
CA LEU A 615 -3.35 27.18 14.34
C LEU A 615 -2.00 26.61 14.77
N ALA A 616 -1.77 26.49 16.08
CA ALA A 616 -0.58 25.84 16.59
C ALA A 616 -0.53 24.36 16.15
N ASP A 617 0.65 23.88 15.79
CA ASP A 617 0.87 22.45 15.54
C ASP A 617 0.73 21.65 16.85
N ARG A 618 1.22 22.23 17.94
CA ARG A 618 1.15 21.67 19.28
C ARG A 618 1.23 22.74 20.38
N LEU A 619 0.93 22.30 21.60
CA LEU A 619 1.30 22.99 22.83
C LEU A 619 2.47 22.28 23.51
N LYS A 620 3.46 23.06 23.93
CA LYS A 620 4.60 22.59 24.75
C LYS A 620 4.15 22.38 26.18
N GLU A 621 5.00 21.78 27.02
CA GLU A 621 4.69 21.50 28.43
C GLU A 621 4.34 22.75 29.25
N ASP A 622 4.94 23.90 28.91
CA ASP A 622 4.68 25.21 29.53
C ASP A 622 3.44 25.94 28.94
N ASP A 623 2.60 25.21 28.21
CA ASP A 623 1.41 25.69 27.49
C ASP A 623 1.70 26.70 26.36
N SER A 624 2.97 26.95 26.02
CA SER A 624 3.31 27.81 24.89
C SER A 624 3.01 27.15 23.54
N ARG A 625 2.60 27.97 22.56
CA ARG A 625 2.28 27.52 21.20
C ARG A 625 3.55 27.24 20.41
N ASP A 626 3.51 26.14 19.67
CA ASP A 626 4.42 25.88 18.56
C ASP A 626 3.69 26.17 17.25
N LEU A 627 4.14 27.20 16.52
CA LEU A 627 3.49 27.70 15.31
C LEU A 627 4.16 27.17 14.02
N GLN A 628 4.95 26.10 14.11
CA GLN A 628 5.44 25.40 12.91
C GLN A 628 4.26 25.02 12.01
N VAL A 629 4.38 25.33 10.72
CA VAL A 629 3.32 25.04 9.75
C VAL A 629 3.53 23.63 9.22
N ARG A 630 2.57 22.76 9.54
CA ARG A 630 2.56 21.32 9.23
C ARG A 630 1.21 20.90 8.67
N PRO A 631 1.13 19.81 7.90
CA PRO A 631 -0.12 19.36 7.29
C PRO A 631 -1.15 18.86 8.32
N ASN A 632 -0.71 18.49 9.53
CA ASN A 632 -1.54 17.97 10.62
C ASN A 632 -2.73 18.89 10.99
N GLN A 633 -2.58 20.21 10.82
CA GLN A 633 -3.67 21.16 11.08
C GLN A 633 -4.92 20.89 10.22
N LEU A 634 -4.77 20.31 9.02
CA LEU A 634 -5.88 19.94 8.15
C LEU A 634 -6.68 18.74 8.71
N MET A 635 -6.06 17.89 9.53
CA MET A 635 -6.76 16.80 10.23
C MET A 635 -7.79 17.33 11.23
N THR A 636 -7.56 18.51 11.81
CA THR A 636 -8.51 19.16 12.73
C THR A 636 -9.85 19.47 12.05
N LEU A 637 -9.86 19.53 10.71
CA LEU A 637 -11.05 19.80 9.89
C LEU A 637 -11.70 18.54 9.33
N THR A 638 -10.96 17.44 9.23
CA THR A 638 -11.34 16.25 8.44
C THR A 638 -11.51 15.00 9.28
N VAL A 639 -10.84 14.89 10.42
CA VAL A 639 -10.99 13.78 11.37
C VAL A 639 -12.33 13.85 12.12
N PRO A 640 -12.77 15.00 12.69
CA PRO A 640 -14.06 15.09 13.36
C PRO A 640 -15.24 14.94 12.38
N PHE A 641 -15.97 13.83 12.49
CA PHE A 641 -17.09 13.51 11.59
C PHE A 641 -18.27 14.49 11.70
N ASP A 642 -18.37 15.25 12.79
CA ASP A 642 -19.41 16.26 13.02
C ASP A 642 -18.95 17.70 12.70
N GLY A 643 -17.65 17.88 12.39
CA GLY A 643 -17.06 19.19 12.14
C GLY A 643 -17.09 20.14 13.35
N GLY A 644 -17.25 19.62 14.57
CA GLY A 644 -17.48 20.45 15.76
C GLY A 644 -16.22 21.08 16.36
N LEU A 645 -15.03 20.49 16.15
CA LEU A 645 -13.82 20.92 16.87
C LEU A 645 -13.42 22.38 16.61
N VAL A 646 -13.48 22.81 15.35
CA VAL A 646 -13.00 24.12 14.88
C VAL A 646 -14.12 24.84 14.14
N ASP A 647 -14.28 26.14 14.42
CA ASP A 647 -15.24 26.98 13.68
C ASP A 647 -14.90 27.03 12.19
N LYS A 648 -15.92 27.04 11.33
CA LYS A 648 -15.73 26.99 9.87
C LYS A 648 -14.91 28.18 9.33
N LEU A 649 -14.96 29.35 9.95
CA LEU A 649 -14.14 30.50 9.59
C LEU A 649 -12.66 30.28 9.92
N ILE A 650 -12.38 29.72 11.09
CA ILE A 650 -11.02 29.31 11.48
C ILE A 650 -10.52 28.24 10.51
N GLY A 651 -11.35 27.23 10.20
CA GLY A 651 -11.00 26.19 9.25
C GLY A 651 -10.67 26.71 7.85
N ALA A 652 -11.37 27.76 7.38
CA ALA A 652 -11.04 28.41 6.12
C ALA A 652 -9.63 29.02 6.14
N LYS A 653 -9.24 29.67 7.25
CA LYS A 653 -7.89 30.23 7.43
C LYS A 653 -6.82 29.13 7.53
N VAL A 654 -7.12 28.04 8.24
CA VAL A 654 -6.25 26.86 8.32
C VAL A 654 -5.97 26.28 6.93
N VAL A 655 -7.00 26.12 6.10
CA VAL A 655 -6.83 25.67 4.70
C VAL A 655 -5.92 26.60 3.92
N LYS A 656 -6.18 27.91 3.99
CA LYS A 656 -5.34 28.90 3.30
C LYS A 656 -3.88 28.79 3.72
N ASN A 657 -3.61 28.84 5.02
CA ASN A 657 -2.25 28.85 5.55
C ASN A 657 -1.51 27.56 5.19
N ALA A 658 -2.12 26.40 5.44
CA ALA A 658 -1.49 25.11 5.14
C ALA A 658 -1.21 24.95 3.65
N VAL A 659 -2.19 25.26 2.79
CA VAL A 659 -2.08 25.03 1.34
C VAL A 659 -1.08 26.00 0.71
N SER A 660 -1.15 27.29 1.04
CA SER A 660 -0.26 28.30 0.47
C SER A 660 1.21 28.11 0.88
N GLU A 661 1.47 27.42 1.99
CA GLU A 661 2.83 27.24 2.52
C GLU A 661 3.44 25.86 2.25
N LEU A 662 2.60 24.82 2.18
CA LEU A 662 3.07 23.42 2.14
C LEU A 662 2.75 22.68 0.85
N LEU A 663 1.73 23.09 0.08
CA LEU A 663 1.22 22.28 -1.02
C LEU A 663 1.95 22.59 -2.33
N TYR A 664 2.80 21.65 -2.77
CA TYR A 664 3.40 21.65 -4.10
C TYR A 664 2.48 20.94 -5.11
N PRO A 665 2.70 21.10 -6.43
CA PRO A 665 1.87 20.45 -7.45
C PRO A 665 1.83 18.91 -7.34
N TRP A 666 2.82 18.30 -6.69
CA TRP A 666 2.95 16.85 -6.52
C TRP A 666 2.68 16.33 -5.11
N GLY A 667 2.38 17.19 -4.14
CA GLY A 667 2.04 16.78 -2.78
C GLY A 667 2.33 17.83 -1.72
N ILE A 668 1.86 17.57 -0.51
CA ILE A 668 2.00 18.46 0.64
C ILE A 668 3.23 18.08 1.48
N THR A 669 4.10 19.04 1.76
CA THR A 669 5.29 18.81 2.59
C THR A 669 4.91 18.61 4.06
N SER A 670 5.72 17.84 4.79
CA SER A 670 5.52 17.60 6.23
C SER A 670 5.92 18.77 7.15
N LEU A 671 6.61 19.76 6.59
CA LEU A 671 7.04 20.99 7.24
C LEU A 671 7.18 22.12 6.20
N SER A 672 6.98 23.36 6.61
CA SER A 672 7.21 24.55 5.78
C SER A 672 8.67 24.67 5.35
N GLN A 673 8.90 25.03 4.08
CA GLN A 673 10.24 25.29 3.56
C GLN A 673 10.93 26.51 4.21
N TYR A 674 10.16 27.37 4.90
CA TYR A 674 10.70 28.51 5.63
C TYR A 674 11.13 28.15 7.06
N ASP A 675 10.85 26.92 7.51
CA ASP A 675 11.33 26.43 8.79
C ASP A 675 12.83 26.07 8.73
N PRO A 676 13.65 26.46 9.72
CA PRO A 676 15.07 26.12 9.75
C PRO A 676 15.41 24.63 9.73
N ASP A 677 14.47 23.78 10.18
CA ASP A 677 14.63 22.34 10.22
C ASP A 677 14.09 21.64 8.96
N PHE A 678 13.68 22.39 7.93
CA PHE A 678 13.22 21.81 6.66
C PHE A 678 14.34 21.10 5.89
N HIS A 679 14.08 19.84 5.53
CA HIS A 679 14.92 18.97 4.71
C HIS A 679 14.25 18.71 3.36
N PRO A 680 14.79 19.23 2.25
CA PRO A 680 14.16 19.09 0.94
C PRO A 680 14.26 17.68 0.33
N PHE A 681 15.19 16.85 0.80
CA PHE A 681 15.48 15.52 0.25
C PHE A 681 15.47 14.48 1.37
N HIS A 682 14.79 13.36 1.18
CA HIS A 682 14.66 12.31 2.18
C HIS A 682 15.81 11.31 2.14
N ALA A 683 16.06 10.69 0.99
CA ALA A 683 17.08 9.65 0.82
C ALA A 683 18.33 10.19 0.09
N ASN A 684 19.49 9.58 0.33
CA ASN A 684 20.74 9.83 -0.43
C ASN A 684 21.45 11.17 -0.17
N ARG A 685 21.56 11.57 1.10
CA ARG A 685 22.31 12.77 1.50
C ARG A 685 23.50 12.42 2.38
N ASP A 686 24.62 13.07 2.13
CA ASP A 686 25.82 12.96 2.96
C ASP A 686 25.74 13.83 4.22
N GLU A 687 24.86 14.84 4.23
CA GLU A 687 24.79 15.83 5.32
C GLU A 687 23.99 15.37 6.54
N TYR A 688 23.09 14.39 6.39
CA TYR A 688 22.22 13.94 7.46
C TYR A 688 21.68 12.54 7.23
N HIS A 689 21.24 11.91 8.32
CA HIS A 689 20.52 10.64 8.29
C HIS A 689 19.11 10.83 7.71
N LYS A 690 18.63 9.89 6.89
CA LYS A 690 17.31 9.97 6.23
C LYS A 690 16.15 10.25 7.19
N ASP A 691 16.16 9.63 8.38
CA ASP A 691 15.10 9.79 9.38
C ASP A 691 14.99 11.25 9.91
N ALA A 692 16.05 12.06 9.77
CA ALA A 692 16.01 13.48 10.10
C ALA A 692 15.07 14.27 9.17
N ALA A 693 14.94 13.84 7.92
CA ALA A 693 14.09 14.46 6.91
C ALA A 693 12.66 13.90 6.91
N TYR A 694 12.47 12.68 7.39
CA TYR A 694 11.25 11.86 7.24
C TYR A 694 9.94 12.59 7.59
N HIS A 695 9.93 13.45 8.63
CA HIS A 695 8.78 14.31 8.96
C HIS A 695 9.14 15.80 9.00
N ASN A 696 10.24 16.22 8.37
CA ASN A 696 10.69 17.61 8.37
C ASN A 696 10.87 18.13 6.94
N GLY A 697 9.97 17.79 6.02
CA GLY A 697 9.95 18.30 4.64
C GLY A 697 9.46 17.28 3.64
N THR A 698 9.81 16.00 3.83
CA THR A 698 9.34 14.87 3.01
C THR A 698 7.83 14.91 2.80
N ILE A 699 7.40 14.65 1.57
CA ILE A 699 5.99 14.55 1.19
C ILE A 699 5.52 13.12 1.45
N TRP A 700 4.38 12.97 2.12
CA TRP A 700 3.75 11.67 2.40
C TRP A 700 2.52 11.53 1.51
N GLY A 701 2.40 10.42 0.77
CA GLY A 701 1.30 10.22 -0.18
C GLY A 701 -0.08 10.34 0.46
N TRP A 702 -0.27 9.74 1.63
CA TRP A 702 -1.55 9.78 2.34
C TRP A 702 -1.94 11.18 2.85
N ASN A 703 -0.98 12.10 3.03
CA ASN A 703 -1.29 13.48 3.45
C ASN A 703 -2.07 14.26 2.38
N ALA A 704 -2.03 13.81 1.12
CA ALA A 704 -2.92 14.32 0.09
C ALA A 704 -4.40 14.10 0.44
N GLY A 705 -4.73 13.03 1.17
CA GLY A 705 -6.08 12.65 1.53
C GLY A 705 -6.86 13.74 2.27
N PHE A 706 -6.37 14.16 3.43
CA PHE A 706 -6.98 15.25 4.20
C PHE A 706 -6.77 16.63 3.55
N THR A 707 -5.79 16.78 2.65
CA THR A 707 -5.61 18.01 1.86
C THR A 707 -6.73 18.18 0.84
N VAL A 708 -6.99 17.16 0.01
CA VAL A 708 -8.10 17.13 -0.94
C VAL A 708 -9.43 17.27 -0.19
N SER A 709 -9.62 16.53 0.90
CA SER A 709 -10.85 16.62 1.72
C SER A 709 -11.10 18.04 2.22
N SER A 710 -10.06 18.73 2.68
CA SER A 710 -10.18 20.10 3.18
C SER A 710 -10.49 21.10 2.06
N LEU A 711 -9.83 20.99 0.90
CA LEU A 711 -10.10 21.84 -0.27
C LEU A 711 -11.55 21.63 -0.78
N VAL A 712 -11.97 20.39 -0.94
CA VAL A 712 -13.33 20.02 -1.36
C VAL A 712 -14.37 20.50 -0.34
N LYS A 713 -14.10 20.37 0.96
CA LYS A 713 -14.99 20.88 2.04
C LYS A 713 -15.27 22.38 1.92
N TYR A 714 -14.38 23.16 1.31
CA TYR A 714 -14.56 24.61 1.08
C TYR A 714 -14.83 24.97 -0.39
N GLY A 715 -15.11 24.01 -1.26
CA GLY A 715 -15.50 24.25 -2.66
C GLY A 715 -14.34 24.56 -3.61
N TYR A 716 -13.13 24.11 -3.30
CA TYR A 716 -11.92 24.26 -4.14
C TYR A 716 -11.62 22.98 -4.94
N ALA A 717 -12.65 22.35 -5.51
CA ALA A 717 -12.52 21.08 -6.23
C ALA A 717 -11.54 21.13 -7.40
N ASP A 718 -11.56 22.19 -8.22
CA ASP A 718 -10.63 22.31 -9.36
C ASP A 718 -9.16 22.32 -8.92
N PHE A 719 -8.84 23.11 -7.91
CA PHE A 719 -7.48 23.19 -7.37
C PHE A 719 -7.06 21.88 -6.69
N ALA A 720 -7.96 21.23 -5.96
CA ALA A 720 -7.71 19.88 -5.42
C ALA A 720 -7.50 18.84 -6.53
N TYR A 721 -8.18 19.01 -7.66
CA TYR A 721 -8.11 18.10 -8.78
C TYR A 721 -6.79 18.23 -9.54
N GLU A 722 -6.16 19.40 -9.59
CA GLU A 722 -4.79 19.54 -10.12
C GLU A 722 -3.79 18.65 -9.36
N LEU A 723 -3.84 18.64 -8.03
CA LEU A 723 -3.06 17.72 -7.21
C LEU A 723 -3.44 16.26 -7.50
N THR A 724 -4.74 15.97 -7.59
CA THR A 724 -5.25 14.60 -7.85
C THR A 724 -4.80 14.06 -9.21
N LYS A 725 -4.67 14.92 -10.23
CA LYS A 725 -4.10 14.55 -11.53
C LYS A 725 -2.62 14.19 -11.41
N ASN A 726 -1.85 14.92 -10.60
CA ASN A 726 -0.46 14.54 -10.33
C ASN A 726 -0.38 13.20 -9.60
N LEU A 727 -1.20 12.97 -8.57
CA LEU A 727 -1.28 11.68 -7.86
C LEU A 727 -1.71 10.53 -8.80
N SER A 728 -2.59 10.80 -9.76
CA SER A 728 -2.97 9.83 -10.80
C SER A 728 -1.76 9.43 -11.65
N GLN A 729 -0.91 10.39 -12.02
CA GLN A 729 0.35 10.12 -12.72
C GLN A 729 1.34 9.36 -11.84
N GLN A 730 1.40 9.63 -10.55
CA GLN A 730 2.24 8.85 -9.64
C GLN A 730 1.82 7.38 -9.65
N ILE A 731 0.52 7.09 -9.57
CA ILE A 731 -0.01 5.71 -9.61
C ILE A 731 0.28 5.01 -10.95
N LEU A 732 0.12 5.73 -12.06
CA LEU A 732 0.16 5.12 -13.39
C LEU A 732 1.55 5.11 -14.03
N SER A 733 2.45 5.98 -13.59
CA SER A 733 3.66 6.35 -14.35
C SER A 733 4.91 6.51 -13.50
N ILE A 734 4.87 6.35 -12.17
CA ILE A 734 6.05 6.49 -11.29
C ILE A 734 6.21 5.25 -10.41
N GLY A 735 7.45 4.78 -10.23
CA GLY A 735 7.74 3.57 -9.44
C GLY A 735 6.97 2.34 -9.92
N HIS A 736 6.52 1.51 -8.97
CA HIS A 736 5.72 0.32 -9.24
C HIS A 736 4.34 0.70 -9.76
N ARG A 737 4.04 0.31 -11.00
CA ARG A 737 2.81 0.73 -11.68
C ARG A 737 1.58 0.16 -11.02
N GLY A 738 0.56 1.02 -10.91
CA GLY A 738 -0.70 0.68 -10.26
C GLY A 738 -0.67 0.85 -8.74
N ALA A 739 0.47 1.20 -8.15
CA ALA A 739 0.64 1.47 -6.72
C ALA A 739 1.10 2.92 -6.48
N MET A 740 1.20 3.35 -5.22
CA MET A 740 1.78 4.64 -4.84
C MET A 740 2.82 4.43 -3.75
N SER A 741 3.96 5.13 -3.84
CA SER A 741 5.01 5.08 -2.83
C SER A 741 4.57 5.68 -1.50
N GLU A 742 5.36 5.42 -0.46
CA GLU A 742 5.19 6.02 0.84
C GLU A 742 5.45 7.53 0.80
N ASN A 743 6.59 7.90 0.21
CA ASN A 743 7.12 9.25 0.27
C ASN A 743 7.63 9.75 -1.08
N LEU A 744 7.73 11.08 -1.19
CA LEU A 744 8.51 11.79 -2.20
C LEU A 744 9.47 12.76 -1.52
N ASP A 745 10.59 13.04 -2.19
CA ASP A 745 11.37 14.24 -1.90
C ASP A 745 10.50 15.49 -2.06
N ALA A 746 10.73 16.51 -1.23
CA ALA A 746 10.00 17.76 -1.35
C ALA A 746 10.39 18.47 -2.65
N PHE A 747 11.69 18.48 -2.97
CA PHE A 747 12.24 19.13 -4.16
C PHE A 747 12.51 18.09 -5.26
N LEU A 748 12.40 18.53 -6.51
CA LEU A 748 12.68 17.70 -7.67
C LEU A 748 14.16 17.31 -7.74
N SER A 749 14.44 16.19 -8.40
CA SER A 749 15.81 15.77 -8.70
C SER A 749 16.52 16.80 -9.59
N THR A 750 17.85 16.66 -9.76
CA THR A 750 18.63 17.49 -10.69
C THR A 750 18.15 17.39 -12.15
N GLU A 751 17.43 16.31 -12.48
CA GLU A 751 16.84 16.06 -13.80
C GLU A 751 15.40 16.59 -13.91
N GLY A 752 14.86 17.16 -12.83
CA GLY A 752 13.49 17.70 -12.77
C GLY A 752 12.40 16.66 -12.51
N GLY A 753 12.78 15.42 -12.14
CA GLY A 753 11.85 14.33 -11.84
C GLY A 753 11.46 14.26 -10.37
N LEU A 754 10.32 13.60 -10.09
CA LEU A 754 9.93 13.22 -8.73
C LEU A 754 10.78 12.04 -8.26
N THR A 755 11.32 12.13 -7.04
CA THR A 755 12.09 11.04 -6.41
C THR A 755 11.21 10.34 -5.38
N THR A 756 10.87 9.07 -5.62
CA THR A 756 10.16 8.23 -4.65
C THR A 756 11.11 7.73 -3.57
N THR A 757 10.68 7.74 -2.32
CA THR A 757 11.44 7.22 -1.17
C THR A 757 10.51 6.45 -0.23
N GLY A 758 11.09 5.75 0.76
CA GLY A 758 10.31 4.87 1.64
C GLY A 758 9.92 3.56 0.94
N THR A 759 8.79 2.97 1.32
CA THR A 759 8.22 1.82 0.61
C THR A 759 7.78 2.22 -0.81
N TYR A 760 7.86 1.28 -1.77
CA TYR A 760 7.47 1.56 -3.15
C TYR A 760 5.95 1.42 -3.38
N ALA A 761 5.26 0.69 -2.50
CA ALA A 761 3.82 0.51 -2.53
C ALA A 761 3.28 0.56 -1.10
N GLN A 762 2.41 1.53 -0.82
CA GLN A 762 1.97 1.83 0.54
C GLN A 762 0.44 1.92 0.65
N ALA A 763 -0.13 1.21 1.63
CA ALA A 763 -1.57 1.01 1.77
C ALA A 763 -2.35 2.31 2.02
N TRP A 764 -1.87 3.17 2.94
CA TRP A 764 -2.55 4.44 3.24
C TRP A 764 -2.58 5.40 2.04
N SER A 765 -1.62 5.29 1.11
CA SER A 765 -1.42 6.26 0.03
C SER A 765 -2.49 6.04 -1.03
N VAL A 766 -2.64 4.78 -1.45
CA VAL A 766 -3.71 4.37 -2.38
C VAL A 766 -5.08 4.37 -1.71
N SER A 767 -5.17 4.12 -0.39
CA SER A 767 -6.41 4.22 0.36
C SER A 767 -6.98 5.63 0.33
N GLU A 768 -6.19 6.64 0.72
CA GLU A 768 -6.69 8.02 0.78
C GLU A 768 -7.09 8.54 -0.60
N PHE A 769 -6.33 8.20 -1.65
CA PHE A 769 -6.70 8.52 -3.04
C PHE A 769 -8.06 7.90 -3.42
N THR A 770 -8.27 6.63 -3.06
CA THR A 770 -9.54 5.93 -3.31
C THR A 770 -10.67 6.55 -2.50
N ARG A 771 -10.44 6.81 -1.20
CA ARG A 771 -11.41 7.42 -0.29
C ARG A 771 -11.88 8.78 -0.81
N ASN A 772 -10.97 9.63 -1.29
CA ASN A 772 -11.33 10.95 -1.84
C ASN A 772 -12.28 10.87 -3.04
N GLY A 773 -12.13 9.88 -3.92
CA GLY A 773 -13.03 9.70 -5.06
C GLY A 773 -14.50 9.55 -4.63
N TYR A 774 -14.73 8.74 -3.60
CA TYR A 774 -16.08 8.39 -3.14
C TYR A 774 -16.60 9.36 -2.06
N GLN A 775 -15.80 9.64 -1.02
CA GLN A 775 -16.25 10.42 0.13
C GLN A 775 -16.16 11.93 -0.08
N ASP A 776 -15.23 12.41 -0.91
CA ASP A 776 -14.97 13.84 -1.08
C ASP A 776 -15.51 14.37 -2.41
N TYR A 777 -15.02 13.89 -3.56
CA TYR A 777 -15.50 14.36 -4.87
C TYR A 777 -16.97 14.03 -5.10
N MET A 778 -17.35 12.75 -4.97
CA MET A 778 -18.76 12.36 -5.00
C MET A 778 -19.52 12.79 -3.74
N GLY A 779 -18.81 13.08 -2.65
CA GLY A 779 -19.42 13.54 -1.40
C GLY A 779 -20.29 12.49 -0.71
N PHE A 780 -20.00 11.20 -0.89
CA PHE A 780 -20.84 10.12 -0.38
C PHE A 780 -20.56 9.86 1.11
N SER A 781 -21.56 10.11 1.94
CA SER A 781 -21.48 9.87 3.38
C SER A 781 -22.80 9.26 3.89
N PRO A 782 -22.93 7.92 3.90
CA PRO A 782 -24.08 7.26 4.51
C PRO A 782 -24.01 7.40 6.04
N ASN A 783 -25.18 7.52 6.67
CA ASN A 783 -25.37 7.45 8.11
C ASN A 783 -26.65 6.67 8.41
N LEU A 784 -26.58 5.35 8.24
CA LEU A 784 -27.74 4.47 8.37
C LEU A 784 -28.27 4.39 9.80
N LEU A 785 -27.43 4.70 10.80
CA LEU A 785 -27.87 4.83 12.19
C LEU A 785 -28.84 6.00 12.41
N ALA A 786 -28.89 6.95 11.49
CA ALA A 786 -29.79 8.09 11.49
C ALA A 786 -30.79 8.06 10.33
N ASP A 787 -30.99 6.90 9.69
CA ASP A 787 -31.86 6.71 8.52
C ASP A 787 -31.58 7.73 7.40
N LYS A 788 -30.30 8.02 7.16
CA LYS A 788 -29.89 9.10 6.26
C LYS A 788 -28.73 8.69 5.36
N VAL A 789 -28.77 9.13 4.11
CA VAL A 789 -27.62 9.12 3.20
C VAL A 789 -27.35 10.55 2.77
N THR A 790 -26.12 11.04 2.88
CA THR A 790 -25.73 12.34 2.32
C THR A 790 -24.94 12.11 1.02
N LEU A 791 -25.31 12.87 -0.01
CA LEU A 791 -24.54 13.04 -1.24
C LEU A 791 -24.21 14.54 -1.37
N ALA A 792 -22.93 14.89 -1.30
CA ALA A 792 -22.44 16.27 -1.34
C ALA A 792 -21.44 16.48 -2.49
N PRO A 793 -21.85 16.30 -3.75
CA PRO A 793 -20.93 16.27 -4.88
C PRO A 793 -20.22 17.61 -5.03
N CYS A 794 -18.89 17.58 -5.06
CA CYS A 794 -18.03 18.73 -5.32
C CYS A 794 -17.10 18.35 -6.47
N LEU A 795 -17.67 18.28 -7.66
CA LEU A 795 -17.02 17.70 -8.83
C LEU A 795 -16.18 18.76 -9.55
N PRO A 796 -14.91 18.47 -9.91
CA PRO A 796 -14.10 19.40 -10.68
C PRO A 796 -14.80 19.76 -12.00
N SER A 797 -14.58 20.98 -12.47
CA SER A 797 -15.17 21.55 -13.69
C SER A 797 -14.88 20.70 -14.94
N SER A 798 -13.73 20.01 -14.95
CA SER A 798 -13.30 19.09 -16.01
C SER A 798 -14.14 17.80 -16.12
N TRP A 799 -14.89 17.44 -15.08
CA TRP A 799 -15.80 16.29 -15.13
C TRP A 799 -17.12 16.70 -15.79
N LEU A 800 -17.31 16.33 -17.05
CA LEU A 800 -18.52 16.60 -17.80
C LEU A 800 -19.62 15.58 -17.51
N SER A 801 -19.24 14.37 -17.12
CA SER A 801 -20.17 13.31 -16.73
C SER A 801 -19.55 12.39 -15.69
N ALA A 802 -20.38 11.78 -14.85
CA ALA A 802 -19.97 10.71 -13.95
C ALA A 802 -21.08 9.67 -13.75
N GLN A 803 -20.69 8.41 -13.57
CA GLN A 803 -21.57 7.29 -13.23
C GLN A 803 -21.01 6.65 -11.97
N ALA A 804 -21.84 6.51 -10.93
CA ALA A 804 -21.42 5.91 -9.68
C ALA A 804 -22.43 4.90 -9.13
N VAL A 805 -21.90 3.86 -8.49
CA VAL A 805 -22.62 2.88 -7.66
C VAL A 805 -21.95 2.91 -6.30
N LEU A 806 -22.61 3.53 -5.33
CA LEU A 806 -22.06 3.85 -4.01
C LEU A 806 -22.69 2.92 -2.95
N CYS A 807 -21.96 1.90 -2.53
CA CYS A 807 -22.50 0.84 -1.66
C CYS A 807 -22.70 1.29 -0.21
N PHE A 808 -23.80 0.83 0.40
CA PHE A 808 -24.08 1.00 1.83
C PHE A 808 -25.03 -0.09 2.32
N GLY A 809 -25.02 -0.35 3.62
CA GLY A 809 -25.92 -1.29 4.30
C GLY A 809 -25.82 -2.71 3.77
N ASN A 810 -26.89 -3.48 3.95
CA ASN A 810 -26.97 -4.85 3.47
C ASN A 810 -27.32 -4.91 1.98
N ASN A 811 -26.30 -4.97 1.12
CA ASN A 811 -26.41 -5.12 -0.34
C ASN A 811 -27.13 -3.97 -1.09
N ASN A 812 -27.27 -2.79 -0.50
CA ASN A 812 -27.83 -1.62 -1.18
C ASN A 812 -26.75 -0.72 -1.78
N ALA A 813 -27.15 0.19 -2.66
CA ALA A 813 -26.28 1.21 -3.21
C ALA A 813 -27.08 2.43 -3.68
N LEU A 814 -26.46 3.61 -3.62
CA LEU A 814 -26.94 4.80 -4.31
C LEU A 814 -26.34 4.83 -5.72
N ASN A 815 -27.20 4.73 -6.73
CA ASN A 815 -26.82 4.92 -8.12
C ASN A 815 -26.91 6.40 -8.45
N VAL A 816 -25.83 6.95 -9.00
CA VAL A 816 -25.72 8.35 -9.39
C VAL A 816 -25.31 8.43 -10.85
N SER A 817 -26.09 9.14 -11.66
CA SER A 817 -25.67 9.62 -12.98
C SER A 817 -25.59 11.14 -12.92
N PHE A 818 -24.47 11.69 -13.33
CA PHE A 818 -24.22 13.13 -13.37
C PHE A 818 -23.85 13.56 -14.78
N GLU A 819 -24.41 14.70 -15.22
CA GLU A 819 -24.04 15.39 -16.46
C GLU A 819 -24.01 16.91 -16.24
N ARG A 820 -22.93 17.55 -16.69
CA ARG A 820 -22.79 19.00 -16.71
C ARG A 820 -23.18 19.55 -18.08
N ALA A 821 -24.17 20.42 -18.10
CA ALA A 821 -24.62 21.08 -19.32
C ALA A 821 -23.65 22.18 -19.76
N VAL A 822 -23.73 22.57 -21.04
CA VAL A 822 -22.88 23.61 -21.64
C VAL A 822 -23.00 24.96 -20.93
N ASN A 823 -24.15 25.25 -20.31
CA ASN A 823 -24.39 26.48 -19.54
C ASN A 823 -23.92 26.38 -18.07
N GLY A 824 -23.23 25.29 -17.69
CA GLY A 824 -22.78 25.04 -16.32
C GLY A 824 -23.81 24.39 -15.41
N ALA A 825 -25.06 24.21 -15.86
CA ALA A 825 -26.08 23.55 -15.04
C ALA A 825 -25.73 22.08 -14.80
N GLU A 826 -25.96 21.62 -13.58
CA GLU A 826 -25.63 20.28 -13.12
C GLU A 826 -26.89 19.41 -13.06
N ASN A 827 -26.85 18.25 -13.71
CA ASN A 827 -27.99 17.33 -13.78
C ASN A 827 -27.64 16.00 -13.13
N TYR A 828 -28.46 15.58 -12.18
CA TYR A 828 -28.31 14.34 -11.43
C TYR A 828 -29.50 13.43 -11.68
N GLN A 829 -29.24 12.14 -11.83
CA GLN A 829 -30.25 11.08 -11.74
C GLN A 829 -29.88 10.15 -10.60
N LEU A 830 -30.81 9.98 -9.66
CA LEU A 830 -30.54 9.37 -8.36
C LEU A 830 -31.56 8.26 -8.09
N SER A 831 -31.07 7.10 -7.67
CA SER A 831 -31.93 5.98 -7.25
C SER A 831 -31.19 5.06 -6.29
N TYR A 832 -31.92 4.44 -5.36
CA TYR A 832 -31.39 3.30 -4.63
C TYR A 832 -31.53 2.01 -5.44
N ARG A 833 -30.55 1.11 -5.33
CA ARG A 833 -30.61 -0.23 -5.92
C ARG A 833 -31.82 -1.00 -5.40
N HIS A 834 -32.10 -0.87 -4.10
CA HIS A 834 -33.27 -1.40 -3.44
C HIS A 834 -34.00 -0.28 -2.71
N VAL A 835 -35.33 -0.26 -2.76
CA VAL A 835 -36.13 0.71 -2.01
C VAL A 835 -35.79 0.58 -0.55
N SER A 836 -35.46 1.71 0.07
CA SER A 836 -34.99 1.76 1.43
C SER A 836 -35.60 2.97 2.14
N GLY A 837 -35.59 2.97 3.47
CA GLY A 837 -36.26 3.98 4.29
C GLY A 837 -35.45 5.26 4.47
N GLU A 838 -34.18 5.24 4.09
CA GLU A 838 -33.24 6.32 4.32
C GLU A 838 -33.57 7.55 3.46
N GLN A 839 -33.53 8.71 4.09
CA GLN A 839 -33.68 9.98 3.41
C GLN A 839 -32.36 10.35 2.71
N LEU A 840 -32.42 10.75 1.44
CA LEU A 840 -31.26 11.29 0.74
C LEU A 840 -31.16 12.80 0.99
N GLU A 841 -30.09 13.23 1.65
CA GLU A 841 -29.69 14.64 1.72
C GLU A 841 -28.74 14.96 0.58
N LEU A 842 -29.14 15.87 -0.32
CA LEU A 842 -28.31 16.34 -1.42
C LEU A 842 -27.77 17.74 -1.08
N VAL A 843 -26.45 17.88 -1.05
CA VAL A 843 -25.75 19.15 -0.76
C VAL A 843 -25.01 19.62 -2.02
N LEU A 844 -25.47 20.72 -2.60
CA LEU A 844 -25.01 21.29 -3.87
C LEU A 844 -24.14 22.52 -3.63
N PHE A 845 -23.09 22.70 -4.43
CA PHE A 845 -22.16 23.82 -4.33
C PHE A 845 -22.48 24.87 -5.38
N ALA A 846 -22.78 26.09 -4.94
CA ALA A 846 -22.89 27.24 -5.84
C ALA A 846 -21.51 27.71 -6.33
N ASP A 847 -21.49 28.53 -7.39
CA ASP A 847 -20.26 29.08 -7.98
C ASP A 847 -19.42 29.89 -6.97
N ASP A 848 -20.09 30.56 -6.03
CA ASP A 848 -19.47 31.29 -4.93
C ASP A 848 -18.93 30.38 -3.80
N LYS A 849 -19.02 29.05 -3.97
CA LYS A 849 -18.62 28.01 -3.00
C LYS A 849 -19.53 27.87 -1.78
N ALA A 850 -20.67 28.55 -1.74
CA ALA A 850 -21.69 28.29 -0.71
C ALA A 850 -22.37 26.92 -0.93
N LYS A 851 -22.78 26.29 0.16
CA LYS A 851 -23.45 24.97 0.13
C LYS A 851 -24.93 25.09 0.39
N TYR A 852 -25.71 24.47 -0.48
CA TYR A 852 -27.16 24.45 -0.45
C TYR A 852 -27.68 23.03 -0.33
N GLN A 853 -28.57 22.80 0.62
CA GLN A 853 -29.14 21.50 0.90
C GLN A 853 -30.59 21.41 0.43
N LEU A 854 -30.96 20.23 -0.06
CA LEU A 854 -32.35 19.75 -0.12
C LEU A 854 -32.43 18.29 0.33
N ASN A 855 -33.61 17.88 0.78
CA ASN A 855 -33.88 16.49 1.14
C ASN A 855 -34.75 15.84 0.06
N LEU A 856 -34.45 14.60 -0.27
CA LEU A 856 -35.07 13.81 -1.31
C LEU A 856 -35.57 12.49 -0.72
N GLU A 857 -36.77 12.08 -1.12
CA GLU A 857 -37.29 10.75 -0.88
C GLU A 857 -37.08 9.91 -2.15
N LEU A 858 -36.20 8.91 -2.07
CA LEU A 858 -35.96 8.01 -3.19
C LEU A 858 -36.90 6.82 -3.11
N GLY A 859 -37.87 6.76 -4.03
CA GLY A 859 -38.78 5.63 -4.19
C GLY A 859 -38.28 4.60 -5.21
N LYS A 860 -39.22 3.88 -5.83
CA LYS A 860 -38.92 2.94 -6.93
C LYS A 860 -38.48 3.62 -8.22
N GLN A 861 -38.76 4.91 -8.36
CA GLN A 861 -38.48 5.68 -9.58
C GLN A 861 -37.21 6.51 -9.40
N VAL A 862 -36.50 6.71 -10.51
CA VAL A 862 -35.34 7.60 -10.57
C VAL A 862 -35.79 9.04 -10.31
N VAL A 863 -35.10 9.72 -9.39
CA VAL A 863 -35.30 11.15 -9.12
C VAL A 863 -34.30 11.95 -9.95
N THR A 864 -34.79 12.95 -10.69
CA THR A 864 -33.93 13.87 -11.43
C THR A 864 -33.81 15.20 -10.69
N VAL A 865 -32.58 15.72 -10.60
CA VAL A 865 -32.29 17.02 -10.01
C VAL A 865 -31.49 17.85 -11.02
N SER A 866 -31.98 19.04 -11.36
CA SER A 866 -31.24 20.04 -12.14
C SER A 866 -30.88 21.19 -11.22
N PHE A 867 -29.63 21.63 -11.24
CA PHE A 867 -29.13 22.72 -10.41
C PHE A 867 -28.38 23.76 -11.24
N ASP A 868 -28.74 25.03 -11.05
CA ASP A 868 -28.04 26.20 -11.60
C ASP A 868 -27.11 26.77 -10.51
N PRO A 869 -25.79 26.54 -10.59
CA PRO A 869 -24.85 26.92 -9.53
C PRO A 869 -24.60 28.43 -9.45
N ILE A 870 -24.87 29.18 -10.52
CA ILE A 870 -24.76 30.65 -10.54
C ILE A 870 -25.92 31.26 -9.75
N LYS A 871 -27.14 30.77 -9.98
CA LYS A 871 -28.35 31.33 -9.34
C LYS A 871 -28.71 30.65 -8.02
N ALA A 872 -28.04 29.55 -7.68
CA ALA A 872 -28.41 28.65 -6.59
C ALA A 872 -29.90 28.26 -6.63
N VAL A 873 -30.36 27.76 -7.79
CA VAL A 873 -31.74 27.29 -7.99
C VAL A 873 -31.73 25.82 -8.41
N ALA A 874 -32.58 25.01 -7.77
CA ALA A 874 -32.76 23.61 -8.12
C ALA A 874 -34.18 23.28 -8.56
N GLU A 875 -34.30 22.32 -9.46
CA GLU A 875 -35.55 21.67 -9.84
C GLU A 875 -35.44 20.16 -9.56
N VAL A 876 -36.47 19.58 -8.95
CA VAL A 876 -36.59 18.14 -8.72
C VAL A 876 -37.75 17.63 -9.56
N ASN A 877 -37.48 16.67 -10.45
CA ASN A 877 -38.46 16.15 -11.42
C ASN A 877 -39.18 17.28 -12.21
N GLY A 878 -38.42 18.31 -12.61
CA GLY A 878 -38.92 19.47 -13.36
C GLY A 878 -39.75 20.47 -12.54
N LYS A 879 -39.74 20.37 -11.20
CA LYS A 879 -40.41 21.34 -10.31
C LYS A 879 -39.39 22.06 -9.46
N ARG A 880 -39.43 23.39 -9.46
CA ARG A 880 -38.56 24.22 -8.62
C ARG A 880 -38.78 23.91 -7.13
N VAL A 881 -37.68 23.76 -6.40
CA VAL A 881 -37.68 23.52 -4.95
C VAL A 881 -36.90 24.60 -4.22
N GLY A 882 -37.20 24.79 -2.94
CA GLY A 882 -36.43 25.64 -2.05
C GLY A 882 -35.12 24.97 -1.64
N LEU A 883 -34.07 25.77 -1.46
CA LEU A 883 -32.77 25.33 -0.98
C LEU A 883 -32.47 25.96 0.38
N ILE A 884 -31.81 25.21 1.26
CA ILE A 884 -31.36 25.69 2.57
C ILE A 884 -29.85 25.93 2.49
N CYS A 885 -29.41 27.17 2.73
CA CYS A 885 -27.97 27.44 2.84
C CYS A 885 -27.44 26.84 4.16
N VAL A 886 -26.57 25.83 4.05
CA VAL A 886 -25.98 25.10 5.20
C VAL A 886 -24.52 25.47 5.45
N GLN A 887 -23.91 26.16 4.49
CA GLN A 887 -22.58 26.75 4.63
C GLN A 887 -22.50 28.00 3.74
N PRO A 888 -22.18 29.18 4.30
CA PRO A 888 -21.90 30.35 3.48
C PRO A 888 -20.59 30.18 2.70
N SER A 889 -20.35 31.05 1.72
CA SER A 889 -19.04 31.14 1.08
C SER A 889 -17.97 31.59 2.07
N TYR A 890 -16.80 30.96 2.00
CA TYR A 890 -15.57 31.37 2.69
C TYR A 890 -14.49 31.85 1.72
N GLN A 891 -14.87 32.15 0.48
CA GLN A 891 -13.94 32.60 -0.56
C GLN A 891 -13.21 33.89 -0.16
N ALA A 892 -13.86 34.77 0.61
CA ALA A 892 -13.23 36.00 1.11
C ALA A 892 -12.06 35.73 2.08
N GLN A 893 -12.10 34.64 2.83
CA GLN A 893 -11.05 34.27 3.76
C GLN A 893 -9.93 33.51 3.05
N ILE A 894 -10.30 32.49 2.26
CA ILE A 894 -9.33 31.62 1.57
C ILE A 894 -8.66 32.36 0.42
N GLY A 895 -9.43 33.05 -0.41
CA GLY A 895 -8.95 33.73 -1.62
C GLY A 895 -8.72 32.76 -2.78
N GLU A 896 -7.95 33.20 -3.77
CA GLU A 896 -7.42 32.32 -4.80
C GLU A 896 -6.21 31.56 -4.25
N LEU A 897 -6.15 30.26 -4.53
CA LEU A 897 -5.05 29.40 -4.09
C LEU A 897 -4.11 29.13 -5.26
N GLN A 898 -2.83 29.04 -4.94
CA GLN A 898 -1.78 28.62 -5.85
C GLN A 898 -0.89 27.61 -5.12
N PHE A 899 -0.30 26.69 -5.87
CA PHE A 899 0.70 25.79 -5.30
C PHE A 899 1.90 26.59 -4.80
N ALA A 900 2.34 26.30 -3.58
CA ALA A 900 3.66 26.70 -3.14
C ALA A 900 4.71 26.16 -4.12
N GLN A 901 5.80 26.90 -4.29
CA GLN A 901 6.90 26.51 -5.17
C GLN A 901 8.15 26.25 -4.33
N PRO A 902 8.96 25.24 -4.66
CA PRO A 902 10.30 25.09 -4.10
C PRO A 902 11.11 26.37 -4.28
N ASP A 903 11.52 26.98 -3.17
CA ASP A 903 12.38 28.16 -3.16
C ASP A 903 13.84 27.73 -3.03
N LEU A 904 14.52 27.64 -4.19
CA LEU A 904 15.92 27.24 -4.28
C LEU A 904 16.88 28.36 -3.82
N GLU A 905 16.40 29.58 -3.59
CA GLU A 905 17.21 30.70 -3.10
C GLU A 905 17.37 30.68 -1.56
N LEU A 906 16.53 29.92 -0.85
CA LEU A 906 16.60 29.76 0.59
C LEU A 906 17.91 29.08 1.03
N ASP A 907 18.46 29.57 2.13
CA ASP A 907 19.65 28.99 2.74
C ASP A 907 19.29 27.85 3.70
N PHE A 908 19.19 26.63 3.15
CA PHE A 908 18.96 25.42 3.95
C PHE A 908 20.23 25.00 4.70
N ARG A 909 20.31 25.35 5.99
CA ARG A 909 21.45 25.02 6.86
C ARG A 909 21.79 23.53 6.87
N VAL A 910 20.77 22.69 6.75
CA VAL A 910 20.86 21.22 6.72
C VAL A 910 21.59 20.69 5.48
N LEU A 911 21.64 21.46 4.39
CA LEU A 911 22.39 21.10 3.17
C LEU A 911 23.83 21.63 3.17
N LYS A 912 24.18 22.56 4.07
CA LYS A 912 25.52 23.17 4.15
C LYS A 912 26.39 22.61 5.27
N ASN A 913 25.77 21.98 6.26
CA ASN A 913 26.46 21.54 7.47
C ASN A 913 26.06 20.11 7.82
N GLN A 914 27.02 19.37 8.37
CA GLN A 914 26.84 17.97 8.76
C GLN A 914 26.00 17.82 10.02
N HIS A 915 25.00 16.94 10.01
CA HIS A 915 24.22 16.51 11.17
C HIS A 915 23.60 17.67 11.98
N VAL A 916 23.06 18.70 11.31
CA VAL A 916 22.51 19.90 11.98
C VAL A 916 21.40 19.53 12.96
N LEU A 917 20.34 18.89 12.47
CA LEU A 917 19.20 18.53 13.31
C LEU A 917 19.60 17.52 14.39
N GLN A 918 20.47 16.56 14.07
CA GLN A 918 20.95 15.57 15.03
C GLN A 918 21.63 16.24 16.23
N ARG A 919 22.58 17.16 15.98
CA ARG A 919 23.28 17.90 17.03
C ARG A 919 22.32 18.74 17.87
N GLN A 920 21.30 19.33 17.25
CA GLN A 920 20.26 20.05 17.98
C GLN A 920 19.48 19.11 18.91
N VAL A 921 18.99 18.00 18.37
CA VAL A 921 18.19 16.99 19.09
C VAL A 921 18.97 16.40 20.27
N GLU A 922 20.23 16.03 20.06
CA GLU A 922 21.13 15.53 21.12
C GLU A 922 21.37 16.58 22.21
N SER A 923 21.49 17.86 21.85
CA SER A 923 21.73 18.96 22.79
C SER A 923 20.51 19.34 23.63
N LYS A 924 19.29 19.10 23.13
CA LYS A 924 18.02 19.45 23.82
C LYS A 924 17.75 18.56 25.03
N GLY A 925 18.51 17.48 25.21
CA GLY A 925 18.39 16.60 26.38
C GLY A 925 17.03 15.93 26.48
N PHE A 926 16.37 15.66 25.34
CA PHE A 926 15.08 14.99 25.30
C PHE A 926 15.14 13.67 26.08
N ALA A 927 14.07 13.35 26.80
CA ALA A 927 13.92 12.04 27.41
C ALA A 927 14.05 10.95 26.34
N LYS A 928 14.85 9.92 26.63
CA LYS A 928 14.94 8.74 25.76
C LYS A 928 13.57 8.08 25.73
N ALA A 929 12.94 8.07 24.56
CA ALA A 929 11.73 7.33 24.29
C ALA A 929 12.09 5.86 24.02
N THR A 930 12.41 5.14 25.11
CA THR A 930 12.47 3.67 25.09
C THR A 930 11.05 3.12 25.20
N ASP A 931 10.74 2.13 24.38
CA ASP A 931 9.45 1.43 24.38
C ASP A 931 9.27 0.53 25.61
#